data_AF-A0A3D1VUY2-F1
#
_entry.id   AF-A0A3D1VUY2-F1
#
_cell.length_a   1.000
_cell.length_b   1.000
_cell.length_c   1.000
_cell.angle_alpha   90.00
_cell.angle_beta   90.00
_cell.angle_gamma   90.00
#
_symmetry.space_group_name_H-M   'P 1'
#
loop_
_entity.id
_entity.type
_entity.pdbx_description
1 polymer ?
#
loop_
_entity_poly.entity_id
_entity_poly.type
_entity_poly.pdbx_seq_one_letter_code
_entity_poly.pdbx_strand_id
1 'polypeptide(L)'
;MNCGHDIDNFGNYPYKADVINKPWKLTCPACDMSFPTNDFASYYKSGLDANGKFQSKLANKSYLVNTLYPEKGKNWGVDDGYGYIDQSGKKYTFIAYYAHWSLWHGGIIRNALNAFTNAYMYTGEQKYADAGIVMLDRIADLYPEMNTLDMTVSNGFQHSNGGVQGKGKIVGSIWETNMVDHFISAYDALYPGFATLGEEAMNLLKTKSKGSKTKPDDLRLNIEIGILHQTYFSVLNGDIKGNSGMHQSTLTRAAVVLDDPKVTPKWLDFVFQPGDGYSTGGNVNILFVDVIDRDGFGTEASPGYNSLWLNEYLNMADILDGYVVKDTDLSYDMYTNPKFVKMFSSLFQLIVSDSQTPAIGDTGQTGYASIVAKENYLLIAYLATNDPFFAQAVYYLHKGDVSKLRLSIFDKNPEGIQDRILNVIKDHGEYKATGVNLTGYGYACLKQNMITSILDSPVTYPAVVSLEVKDLEFPGIYGGSMTVSNGIASFSPKKAGDAFLAGFYLDNDDGDYEVVFGCPENNSNGSYNVYIDGKMLQSKVDFSAKAVYFYKTAPLTKGYHYLSLEATSESELQFTTILLNKNSQSTGISSAKNPEFSFAVYYGRNTGHGHRDTLNLHLFAFNISLAPDLGYPEYADSVDMHRRWVSTTISHNTVIVNDTEQLKSVIGKTEHYDKNAYVQLSDISANVYDETSEYRRTTAMITANDSLAYYVDFFRVTGGSSHIYSFHGGEAESVETEGLNLKKQADESGNYIGTYESPYLDWGTVTDSRMAWFKNVDRDADPGNTFKVVWNLVDTYDMSKGISEKHGLKMEMTMFGDFTEVALADGIPPRNKVNNPSSVRYMMAKKTGRNLSSLFTSVIQAYSDQIIVVDSEPVKVTTENGKNADAHKVAALKVTLSTGRVDYIINSTDNSTTYTVDGLFDFCGFFGVYSVLGDKVMTYAHDATLIGKNTVQNRVNGTIVSLTKKLQLENTIVIKPANDVDVSQLTHKILSGNSLNGQNPVYEIISAKKLEDGNIELNIGSVSLINSYASATDTKNYVYNLKEGDTCYIPLTLVAGKSDAFFFPLYTSINAIILSHDISRNAKKDSLVGFLYAVDTQRTSAFDEIAYTFSLDESFGDGSLFEIRNGNELYLVKDLPDSTTYLLRLTAQSPEDTIAYTEEKSIHRMGRSESETHSIYSFRLKPNGIVPVQDSVNPPQEEKDNFNPLWYFILASGVVLIIAGAAVFWIIKKKKKA
;
A
#
# COMPACT_ATOMS: atom_id res chain seq x y z
N MET A 1 -19.48 -15.96 33.72
CA MET A 1 -19.31 -14.60 34.32
C MET A 1 -20.45 -13.68 33.89
N ASN A 2 -20.76 -12.60 34.62
CA ASN A 2 -21.94 -11.75 34.36
C ASN A 2 -21.90 -10.97 33.03
N CYS A 3 -20.74 -10.78 32.41
CA CYS A 3 -20.55 -9.99 31.18
C CYS A 3 -20.45 -10.82 29.89
N GLY A 4 -20.71 -12.14 29.93
CA GLY A 4 -20.70 -12.99 28.72
C GLY A 4 -19.45 -12.80 27.85
N HIS A 5 -19.69 -12.43 26.57
CA HIS A 5 -18.68 -12.12 25.55
C HIS A 5 -18.28 -10.65 25.49
N ASP A 6 -18.87 -9.77 26.30
CA ASP A 6 -18.56 -8.32 26.29
C ASP A 6 -17.10 -8.03 26.67
N ILE A 7 -16.44 -8.99 27.33
CA ILE A 7 -15.01 -8.92 27.67
C ILE A 7 -14.10 -8.99 26.43
N ASP A 8 -14.58 -9.61 25.34
CA ASP A 8 -13.82 -9.81 24.10
C ASP A 8 -13.55 -8.47 23.38
N ASN A 9 -14.35 -7.43 23.67
CA ASN A 9 -14.16 -6.05 23.21
C ASN A 9 -12.87 -5.39 23.72
N PHE A 10 -12.20 -5.99 24.72
CA PHE A 10 -10.96 -5.47 25.32
C PHE A 10 -9.71 -6.24 24.87
N GLY A 11 -9.84 -7.05 23.82
CA GLY A 11 -8.75 -7.81 23.19
C GLY A 11 -8.49 -9.17 23.83
N ASN A 12 -7.47 -9.86 23.32
CA ASN A 12 -7.16 -11.25 23.65
C ASN A 12 -6.78 -11.49 25.12
N TYR A 13 -6.24 -10.46 25.81
CA TYR A 13 -5.78 -10.51 27.20
C TYR A 13 -6.40 -9.36 28.02
N PRO A 14 -7.70 -9.41 28.33
CA PRO A 14 -8.48 -8.23 28.68
C PRO A 14 -8.42 -7.82 30.16
N TYR A 15 -7.95 -8.66 31.08
CA TYR A 15 -8.02 -8.33 32.51
C TYR A 15 -7.00 -7.27 32.93
N LYS A 16 -7.43 -6.36 33.82
CA LYS A 16 -6.57 -5.35 34.44
C LYS A 16 -6.04 -5.84 35.79
N ALA A 17 -4.80 -5.48 36.14
CA ALA A 17 -4.21 -5.80 37.45
C ALA A 17 -3.48 -4.59 38.04
N ASP A 18 -3.63 -4.36 39.34
CA ASP A 18 -2.81 -3.45 40.12
C ASP A 18 -1.97 -4.27 41.09
N VAL A 19 -0.79 -4.69 40.63
CA VAL A 19 0.08 -5.63 41.33
C VAL A 19 0.64 -5.08 42.64
N ILE A 20 0.68 -3.75 42.81
CA ILE A 20 1.22 -3.09 44.00
C ILE A 20 0.14 -2.93 45.06
N ASN A 21 -1.00 -2.32 44.69
CA ASN A 21 -2.04 -1.97 45.66
C ASN A 21 -3.08 -3.08 45.84
N LYS A 22 -3.24 -3.98 44.86
CA LYS A 22 -4.20 -5.08 44.87
C LYS A 22 -3.55 -6.40 44.41
N PRO A 23 -2.53 -6.89 45.13
CA PRO A 23 -1.82 -8.09 44.72
C PRO A 23 -2.77 -9.30 44.65
N TRP A 24 -2.55 -10.15 43.65
CA TRP A 24 -3.35 -11.35 43.36
C TRP A 24 -4.80 -11.08 42.94
N LYS A 25 -5.10 -9.88 42.44
CA LYS A 25 -6.43 -9.53 41.93
C LYS A 25 -6.39 -9.07 40.47
N LEU A 26 -7.35 -9.56 39.70
CA LEU A 26 -7.70 -9.13 38.35
C LEU A 26 -9.03 -8.41 38.38
N THR A 27 -9.18 -7.37 37.58
CA THR A 27 -10.44 -6.66 37.36
C THR A 27 -10.90 -6.88 35.93
N CYS A 28 -12.13 -7.36 35.75
CA CYS A 28 -12.75 -7.46 34.43
C CYS A 28 -13.14 -6.06 33.95
N PRO A 29 -12.64 -5.58 32.80
CA PRO A 29 -12.95 -4.23 32.32
C PRO A 29 -14.40 -4.06 31.83
N ALA A 30 -15.10 -5.16 31.53
CA ALA A 30 -16.48 -5.11 31.03
C ALA A 30 -17.53 -5.00 32.15
N CYS A 31 -17.22 -5.44 33.37
CA CYS A 31 -18.17 -5.42 34.49
C CYS A 31 -17.59 -4.95 35.83
N ASP A 32 -16.33 -4.50 35.84
CA ASP A 32 -15.58 -4.03 37.01
C ASP A 32 -15.48 -5.00 38.19
N MET A 33 -15.88 -6.26 38.00
CA MET A 33 -15.76 -7.30 39.01
C MET A 33 -14.31 -7.73 39.21
N SER A 34 -13.97 -8.04 40.46
CA SER A 34 -12.62 -8.48 40.87
C SER A 34 -12.55 -9.98 41.11
N PHE A 35 -11.50 -10.61 40.59
CA PHE A 35 -11.24 -12.04 40.68
C PHE A 35 -9.79 -12.35 41.09
N PRO A 36 -9.51 -13.50 41.72
CA PRO A 36 -10.52 -14.40 42.25
C PRO A 36 -11.21 -13.78 43.48
N THR A 37 -12.31 -14.36 43.92
CA THR A 37 -13.14 -13.80 44.98
C THR A 37 -12.66 -14.15 46.39
N ASN A 38 -11.69 -15.07 46.49
CA ASN A 38 -11.06 -15.46 47.74
C ASN A 38 -9.81 -14.62 48.08
N ASP A 39 -9.39 -14.68 49.34
CA ASP A 39 -8.12 -14.08 49.79
C ASP A 39 -6.95 -14.99 49.42
N PHE A 40 -6.59 -14.95 48.14
CA PHE A 40 -5.47 -15.74 47.62
C PHE A 40 -4.12 -15.32 48.23
N ALA A 41 -3.97 -14.05 48.64
CA ALA A 41 -2.72 -13.57 49.24
C ALA A 41 -2.44 -14.27 50.59
N SER A 42 -3.45 -14.37 51.45
CA SER A 42 -3.34 -15.11 52.72
C SER A 42 -3.23 -16.62 52.50
N TYR A 43 -3.96 -17.17 51.53
CA TYR A 43 -3.83 -18.57 51.11
C TYR A 43 -2.37 -18.90 50.71
N TYR A 44 -1.80 -18.11 49.79
CA TYR A 44 -0.42 -18.25 49.32
C TYR A 44 0.59 -18.17 50.48
N LYS A 45 0.51 -17.11 51.30
CA LYS A 45 1.42 -16.92 52.45
C LYS A 45 1.39 -18.10 53.43
N SER A 46 0.20 -18.64 53.69
CA SER A 46 0.07 -19.79 54.60
C SER A 46 0.63 -21.10 54.04
N GLY A 47 0.82 -21.18 52.72
CA GLY A 47 1.38 -22.36 52.04
C GLY A 47 2.89 -22.29 51.79
N LEU A 48 3.59 -21.25 52.24
CA LEU A 48 5.05 -21.14 52.06
C LEU A 48 5.80 -22.09 52.99
N ASP A 49 6.71 -22.88 52.44
CA ASP A 49 7.61 -23.74 53.20
C ASP A 49 8.81 -22.97 53.80
N ALA A 50 9.71 -23.67 54.49
CA ALA A 50 10.92 -23.10 55.11
C ALA A 50 11.95 -22.54 54.09
N ASN A 51 11.73 -22.77 52.80
CA ASN A 51 12.51 -22.22 51.70
C ASN A 51 11.75 -21.12 50.96
N GLY A 52 10.55 -20.76 51.40
CA GLY A 52 9.69 -19.78 50.75
C GLY A 52 9.08 -20.27 49.44
N LYS A 53 9.05 -21.59 49.21
CA LYS A 53 8.37 -22.19 48.06
C LYS A 53 6.93 -22.52 48.46
N PHE A 54 5.99 -22.19 47.58
CA PHE A 54 4.58 -22.45 47.83
C PHE A 54 4.24 -23.94 47.68
N GLN A 55 3.54 -24.49 48.67
CA GLN A 55 3.04 -25.85 48.70
C GLN A 55 1.55 -25.83 49.01
N SER A 56 0.70 -26.17 48.04
CA SER A 56 -0.77 -26.16 48.20
C SER A 56 -1.24 -27.06 49.36
N LYS A 57 -0.49 -28.12 49.66
CA LYS A 57 -0.76 -29.03 50.80
C LYS A 57 -0.54 -28.37 52.17
N LEU A 58 0.32 -27.36 52.26
CA LEU A 58 0.56 -26.59 53.49
C LEU A 58 -0.43 -25.42 53.62
N ALA A 59 -1.01 -24.96 52.51
CA ALA A 59 -1.86 -23.80 52.47
C ALA A 59 -3.16 -23.98 53.26
N ASN A 60 -3.52 -22.97 54.04
CA ASN A 60 -4.73 -22.97 54.84
C ASN A 60 -5.96 -22.78 53.93
N LYS A 61 -6.65 -23.89 53.65
CA LYS A 61 -7.85 -23.92 52.80
C LYS A 61 -9.03 -23.10 53.31
N SER A 62 -9.01 -22.61 54.56
CA SER A 62 -10.05 -21.69 55.05
C SER A 62 -10.10 -20.36 54.29
N TYR A 63 -9.00 -19.99 53.63
CA TYR A 63 -8.96 -18.82 52.74
C TYR A 63 -9.58 -19.08 51.37
N LEU A 64 -9.91 -20.31 51.00
CA LEU A 64 -10.58 -20.66 49.72
C LEU A 64 -12.09 -20.51 49.83
N VAL A 65 -12.53 -19.29 50.15
CA VAL A 65 -13.94 -18.91 50.25
C VAL A 65 -14.16 -17.57 49.59
N ASN A 66 -15.29 -17.41 48.90
CA ASN A 66 -15.69 -16.15 48.31
C ASN A 66 -15.93 -15.09 49.41
N THR A 67 -15.06 -14.08 49.43
CA THR A 67 -15.09 -12.96 50.39
C THR A 67 -15.60 -11.66 49.79
N LEU A 68 -15.55 -11.53 48.45
CA LEU A 68 -15.90 -10.30 47.75
C LEU A 68 -17.40 -10.19 47.45
N TYR A 69 -18.05 -11.32 47.18
CA TYR A 69 -19.45 -11.38 46.74
C TYR A 69 -20.23 -12.50 47.45
N PRO A 70 -20.40 -12.45 48.79
CA PRO A 70 -20.98 -13.55 49.55
C PRO A 70 -22.36 -14.02 49.05
N GLU A 71 -23.13 -13.11 48.46
CA GLU A 71 -24.45 -13.37 47.88
C GLU A 71 -24.42 -14.36 46.69
N LYS A 72 -23.27 -14.51 46.02
CA LYS A 72 -23.09 -15.46 44.90
C LYS A 72 -22.67 -16.85 45.36
N GLY A 73 -22.54 -17.06 46.67
CA GLY A 73 -22.21 -18.34 47.27
C GLY A 73 -20.72 -18.56 47.52
N LYS A 74 -20.44 -19.44 48.49
CA LYS A 74 -19.11 -19.62 49.10
C LYS A 74 -17.98 -20.05 48.15
N ASN A 75 -18.30 -20.68 47.02
CA ASN A 75 -17.32 -21.21 46.07
C ASN A 75 -17.25 -20.40 44.76
N TRP A 76 -18.07 -19.36 44.62
CA TRP A 76 -18.19 -18.65 43.35
C TRP A 76 -16.98 -17.76 43.09
N GLY A 77 -16.31 -17.97 41.95
CA GLY A 77 -15.10 -17.23 41.57
C GLY A 77 -13.88 -17.51 42.46
N VAL A 78 -13.90 -18.57 43.25
CA VAL A 78 -12.79 -18.99 44.13
C VAL A 78 -11.76 -19.75 43.31
N ASP A 79 -10.50 -19.30 43.35
CA ASP A 79 -9.37 -19.89 42.65
C ASP A 79 -8.28 -20.26 43.66
N ASP A 80 -7.79 -21.50 43.60
CA ASP A 80 -6.74 -22.04 44.45
C ASP A 80 -5.35 -22.06 43.77
N GLY A 81 -5.26 -21.47 42.58
CA GLY A 81 -4.09 -21.45 41.72
C GLY A 81 -4.26 -22.28 40.45
N TYR A 82 -5.20 -23.22 40.43
CA TYR A 82 -5.46 -24.10 39.28
C TYR A 82 -6.71 -23.72 38.49
N GLY A 83 -7.40 -22.65 38.87
CA GLY A 83 -8.56 -22.10 38.18
C GLY A 83 -9.89 -22.42 38.85
N TYR A 84 -10.87 -21.56 38.59
CA TYR A 84 -12.26 -21.69 38.98
C TYR A 84 -13.08 -22.34 37.84
N ILE A 85 -13.85 -23.37 38.14
CA ILE A 85 -14.81 -23.98 37.18
C ILE A 85 -16.21 -23.48 37.52
N ASP A 86 -16.87 -22.87 36.54
CA ASP A 86 -18.24 -22.38 36.72
C ASP A 86 -19.31 -23.49 36.51
N GLN A 87 -20.58 -23.12 36.67
CA GLN A 87 -21.70 -24.06 36.56
C GLN A 87 -21.88 -24.65 35.15
N SER A 88 -21.34 -24.00 34.11
CA SER A 88 -21.38 -24.49 32.72
C SER A 88 -20.21 -25.43 32.39
N GLY A 89 -19.28 -25.63 33.33
CA GLY A 89 -18.04 -26.38 33.11
C GLY A 89 -16.92 -25.55 32.50
N LYS A 90 -17.10 -24.23 32.32
CA LYS A 90 -16.05 -23.34 31.80
C LYS A 90 -15.04 -23.05 32.91
N LYS A 91 -13.76 -23.21 32.58
CA LYS A 91 -12.64 -22.94 33.49
C LYS A 91 -12.09 -21.53 33.30
N TYR A 92 -11.87 -20.84 34.42
CA TYR A 92 -11.29 -19.51 34.50
C TYR A 92 -10.02 -19.57 35.35
N THR A 93 -8.87 -19.24 34.77
CA THR A 93 -7.55 -19.38 35.40
C THR A 93 -7.05 -18.05 35.97
N PHE A 94 -7.82 -17.41 36.87
CA PHE A 94 -7.55 -16.03 37.32
C PHE A 94 -6.16 -15.84 37.93
N ILE A 95 -5.74 -16.74 38.83
CA ILE A 95 -4.42 -16.61 39.46
C ILE A 95 -3.29 -16.93 38.48
N ALA A 96 -3.46 -17.95 37.64
CA ALA A 96 -2.45 -18.26 36.62
C ALA A 96 -2.35 -17.12 35.59
N TYR A 97 -3.46 -16.50 35.20
CA TYR A 97 -3.49 -15.30 34.36
C TYR A 97 -2.74 -14.14 35.02
N TYR A 98 -3.01 -13.85 36.30
CA TYR A 98 -2.29 -12.81 37.05
C TYR A 98 -0.78 -13.08 37.09
N ALA A 99 -0.37 -14.32 37.40
CA ALA A 99 1.03 -14.69 37.41
C ALA A 99 1.67 -14.55 36.02
N HIS A 100 0.99 -15.03 34.97
CA HIS A 100 1.49 -14.99 33.61
C HIS A 100 1.60 -13.56 33.09
N TRP A 101 0.50 -12.82 33.00
CA TRP A 101 0.41 -11.53 32.31
C TRP A 101 0.80 -10.32 33.18
N SER A 102 0.54 -10.38 34.49
CA SER A 102 0.76 -9.22 35.36
C SER A 102 2.12 -9.25 36.07
N LEU A 103 2.70 -10.45 36.30
CA LEU A 103 4.02 -10.58 36.91
C LEU A 103 5.13 -10.79 35.87
N TRP A 104 4.98 -11.77 34.98
CA TRP A 104 6.07 -12.21 34.10
C TRP A 104 6.00 -11.63 32.68
N HIS A 105 5.05 -12.09 31.85
CA HIS A 105 4.95 -11.76 30.44
C HIS A 105 4.45 -10.32 30.21
N GLY A 106 5.38 -9.39 29.99
CA GLY A 106 5.06 -7.95 29.94
C GLY A 106 4.63 -7.38 31.31
N GLY A 107 4.80 -8.18 32.37
CA GLY A 107 4.42 -7.85 33.74
C GLY A 107 5.53 -7.13 34.52
N ILE A 108 5.24 -6.86 35.78
CA ILE A 108 6.09 -5.99 36.61
C ILE A 108 7.52 -6.52 36.81
N ILE A 109 7.75 -7.85 36.84
CA ILE A 109 9.10 -8.40 37.09
C ILE A 109 10.03 -8.07 35.91
N ARG A 110 9.59 -8.38 34.68
CA ARG A 110 10.34 -8.05 33.46
C ARG A 110 10.51 -6.54 33.33
N ASN A 111 9.43 -5.77 33.49
CA ASN A 111 9.47 -4.32 33.30
C ASN A 111 10.35 -3.61 34.33
N ALA A 112 10.35 -4.05 35.60
CA ALA A 112 11.20 -3.46 36.63
C ALA A 112 12.67 -3.79 36.40
N LEU A 113 13.01 -5.05 36.05
CA LEU A 113 14.39 -5.41 35.72
C LEU A 113 14.91 -4.54 34.57
N ASN A 114 14.17 -4.44 33.47
CA ASN A 114 14.52 -3.59 32.33
C ASN A 114 14.67 -2.13 32.73
N ALA A 115 13.77 -1.61 33.57
CA ALA A 115 13.83 -0.22 34.03
C ALA A 115 15.10 0.04 34.85
N PHE A 116 15.49 -0.86 35.75
CA PHE A 116 16.73 -0.73 36.50
C PHE A 116 17.96 -0.85 35.61
N THR A 117 17.98 -1.81 34.69
CA THR A 117 19.06 -1.96 33.70
C THR A 117 19.23 -0.71 32.85
N ASN A 118 18.15 -0.20 32.26
CA ASN A 118 18.20 1.00 31.42
C ASN A 118 18.58 2.25 32.23
N ALA A 119 18.04 2.40 33.44
CA ALA A 119 18.40 3.51 34.31
C ALA A 119 19.89 3.48 34.65
N TYR A 120 20.46 2.30 34.94
CA TYR A 120 21.90 2.16 35.15
C TYR A 120 22.70 2.51 33.89
N MET A 121 22.34 1.96 32.72
CA MET A 121 23.03 2.22 31.45
C MET A 121 23.04 3.70 31.08
N TYR A 122 21.94 4.43 31.33
CA TYR A 122 21.85 5.84 30.99
C TYR A 122 22.47 6.79 32.03
N THR A 123 22.55 6.40 33.30
CA THR A 123 22.96 7.31 34.38
C THR A 123 24.28 6.94 35.05
N GLY A 124 24.70 5.68 34.96
CA GLY A 124 25.81 5.11 35.75
C GLY A 124 25.55 5.02 37.25
N GLU A 125 24.34 5.32 37.74
CA GLU A 125 24.05 5.33 39.18
C GLU A 125 23.95 3.92 39.77
N GLN A 126 24.85 3.59 40.69
CA GLN A 126 24.99 2.26 41.30
C GLN A 126 23.71 1.71 41.93
N LYS A 127 22.85 2.55 42.50
CA LYS A 127 21.59 2.11 43.15
C LYS A 127 20.66 1.33 42.20
N TYR A 128 20.71 1.65 40.90
CA TYR A 128 19.92 0.94 39.90
C TYR A 128 20.57 -0.41 39.55
N ALA A 129 21.90 -0.46 39.48
CA ALA A 129 22.62 -1.73 39.33
C ALA A 129 22.39 -2.65 40.54
N ASP A 130 22.47 -2.14 41.76
CA ASP A 130 22.21 -2.89 42.99
C ASP A 130 20.81 -3.53 42.96
N ALA A 131 19.78 -2.74 42.61
CA ALA A 131 18.40 -3.23 42.51
C ALA A 131 18.23 -4.30 41.41
N GLY A 132 18.80 -4.05 40.23
CA GLY A 132 18.77 -4.98 39.10
C GLY A 132 19.49 -6.30 39.41
N ILE A 133 20.68 -6.25 40.00
CA ILE A 133 21.48 -7.43 40.40
C ILE A 133 20.73 -8.25 41.45
N VAL A 134 20.11 -7.60 42.45
CA VAL A 134 19.29 -8.30 43.45
C VAL A 134 18.13 -9.05 42.80
N MET A 135 17.42 -8.41 41.85
CA MET A 135 16.32 -9.06 41.14
C MET A 135 16.83 -10.24 40.29
N LEU A 136 17.90 -10.03 39.53
CA LEU A 136 18.44 -11.02 38.61
C LEU A 136 18.98 -12.25 39.34
N ASP A 137 19.71 -12.07 40.45
CA ASP A 137 20.20 -13.19 41.28
C ASP A 137 19.03 -14.01 41.85
N ARG A 138 17.95 -13.35 42.27
CA ARG A 138 16.74 -14.01 42.77
C ARG A 138 15.96 -14.74 41.70
N ILE A 139 15.98 -14.25 40.45
CA ILE A 139 15.43 -14.98 39.30
C ILE A 139 16.27 -16.23 39.05
N ALA A 140 17.60 -16.11 39.04
CA ALA A 140 18.52 -17.23 38.84
C ALA A 140 18.35 -18.36 39.87
N ASP A 141 17.98 -18.05 41.11
CA ASP A 141 17.67 -19.06 42.14
C ASP A 141 16.46 -19.95 41.81
N LEU A 142 15.51 -19.44 41.02
CA LEU A 142 14.21 -20.07 40.79
C LEU A 142 14.04 -20.58 39.36
N TYR A 143 14.62 -19.88 38.40
CA TYR A 143 14.44 -20.13 36.97
C TYR A 143 14.75 -21.58 36.53
N PRO A 144 15.81 -22.25 37.04
CA PRO A 144 16.09 -23.64 36.67
C PRO A 144 14.90 -24.59 36.91
N GLU A 145 14.15 -24.39 37.99
CA GLU A 145 13.03 -25.26 38.37
C GLU A 145 11.68 -24.87 37.74
N MET A 146 11.57 -23.66 37.17
CA MET A 146 10.33 -23.18 36.56
C MET A 146 9.99 -23.96 35.29
N ASN A 147 8.72 -24.40 35.19
CA ASN A 147 8.18 -25.18 34.08
C ASN A 147 6.65 -25.00 33.98
N THR A 148 6.11 -25.32 32.80
CA THR A 148 4.65 -25.32 32.51
C THR A 148 4.04 -26.73 32.44
N LEU A 149 4.74 -27.77 32.93
CA LEU A 149 4.39 -29.18 32.73
C LEU A 149 2.93 -29.51 33.09
N ASP A 150 2.49 -29.04 34.26
CA ASP A 150 1.17 -29.32 34.81
C ASP A 150 0.09 -28.32 34.36
N MET A 151 0.46 -27.30 33.59
CA MET A 151 -0.41 -26.18 33.20
C MET A 151 -0.65 -26.20 31.68
N THR A 152 -1.38 -27.19 31.17
CA THR A 152 -1.56 -27.34 29.72
C THR A 152 -2.59 -26.38 29.12
N VAL A 153 -2.41 -26.02 27.84
CA VAL A 153 -3.39 -25.25 27.05
C VAL A 153 -4.74 -25.96 26.98
N SER A 154 -4.74 -27.29 26.83
CA SER A 154 -5.94 -28.13 26.88
C SER A 154 -6.71 -28.05 28.21
N ASN A 155 -6.06 -27.62 29.29
CA ASN A 155 -6.64 -27.45 30.62
C ASN A 155 -6.87 -25.97 30.97
N GLY A 156 -6.97 -25.10 29.96
CA GLY A 156 -7.34 -23.68 30.12
C GLY A 156 -6.21 -22.73 30.56
N PHE A 157 -4.95 -23.19 30.57
CA PHE A 157 -3.80 -22.33 30.86
C PHE A 157 -3.21 -21.78 29.57
N GLN A 158 -3.22 -20.46 29.41
CA GLN A 158 -2.73 -19.80 28.20
C GLN A 158 -1.23 -19.48 28.33
N HIS A 159 -0.44 -19.98 27.37
CA HIS A 159 0.98 -19.68 27.18
C HIS A 159 1.37 -20.10 25.74
N SER A 160 2.55 -19.70 25.28
CA SER A 160 2.97 -19.98 23.91
C SER A 160 4.03 -21.07 23.83
N ASN A 161 3.61 -22.27 23.44
CA ASN A 161 4.43 -23.48 23.37
C ASN A 161 4.35 -24.20 22.01
N GLY A 162 3.77 -23.55 21.00
CA GLY A 162 3.60 -24.12 19.66
C GLY A 162 2.73 -25.38 19.63
N GLY A 163 1.86 -25.59 20.63
CA GLY A 163 1.00 -26.76 20.74
C GLY A 163 1.66 -28.01 21.35
N VAL A 164 2.93 -27.95 21.76
CA VAL A 164 3.64 -29.08 22.38
C VAL A 164 3.35 -29.14 23.88
N GLN A 165 2.60 -30.16 24.32
CA GLN A 165 2.24 -30.31 25.73
C GLN A 165 3.48 -30.52 26.62
N GLY A 166 3.47 -29.88 27.79
CA GLY A 166 4.50 -30.06 28.82
C GLY A 166 5.87 -29.45 28.48
N LYS A 167 5.93 -28.48 27.58
CA LYS A 167 7.16 -27.76 27.24
C LYS A 167 7.06 -26.28 27.57
N GLY A 168 8.18 -25.68 27.98
CA GLY A 168 8.28 -24.28 28.38
C GLY A 168 8.68 -24.10 29.84
N LYS A 169 9.11 -22.88 30.18
CA LYS A 169 9.51 -22.53 31.55
C LYS A 169 8.48 -21.65 32.25
N ILE A 170 8.54 -20.33 32.08
CA ILE A 170 7.64 -19.37 32.71
C ILE A 170 6.43 -19.11 31.82
N VAL A 171 6.66 -18.92 30.52
CA VAL A 171 5.66 -18.36 29.58
C VAL A 171 5.38 -19.24 28.36
N GLY A 172 5.78 -20.52 28.43
CA GLY A 172 5.72 -21.45 27.31
C GLY A 172 6.97 -21.35 26.43
N SER A 173 7.32 -22.42 25.70
CA SER A 173 8.64 -22.55 25.06
C SER A 173 8.97 -21.51 24.00
N ILE A 174 7.97 -20.95 23.31
CA ILE A 174 8.20 -19.95 22.26
C ILE A 174 8.51 -18.60 22.89
N TRP A 175 7.62 -18.09 23.74
CA TRP A 175 7.82 -16.79 24.40
C TRP A 175 8.96 -16.82 25.42
N GLU A 176 9.41 -18.00 25.85
CA GLU A 176 10.56 -18.13 26.73
C GLU A 176 11.85 -17.59 26.11
N THR A 177 12.00 -17.67 24.78
CA THR A 177 13.13 -17.08 24.05
C THR A 177 13.28 -15.60 24.39
N ASN A 178 12.19 -14.84 24.24
CA ASN A 178 12.17 -13.42 24.60
C ASN A 178 12.30 -13.19 26.11
N MET A 179 11.68 -14.02 26.95
CA MET A 179 11.76 -13.85 28.41
C MET A 179 13.20 -13.94 28.90
N VAL A 180 13.92 -14.99 28.52
CA VAL A 180 15.28 -15.23 28.99
C VAL A 180 16.28 -14.24 28.41
N ASP A 181 16.05 -13.74 27.18
CA ASP A 181 16.88 -12.71 26.58
C ASP A 181 16.97 -11.46 27.45
N HIS A 182 15.87 -11.04 28.09
CA HIS A 182 15.90 -9.91 29.01
C HIS A 182 16.79 -10.17 30.23
N PHE A 183 16.83 -11.42 30.71
CA PHE A 183 17.70 -11.78 31.84
C PHE A 183 19.17 -11.78 31.43
N ILE A 184 19.48 -12.32 30.24
CA ILE A 184 20.83 -12.35 29.70
C ILE A 184 21.33 -10.93 29.40
N SER A 185 20.54 -10.11 28.72
CA SER A 185 20.86 -8.71 28.45
C SER A 185 21.00 -7.87 29.71
N ALA A 186 20.17 -8.12 30.74
CA ALA A 186 20.33 -7.46 32.03
C ALA A 186 21.65 -7.85 32.71
N TYR A 187 22.08 -9.12 32.63
CA TYR A 187 23.36 -9.54 33.18
C TYR A 187 24.52 -8.79 32.54
N ASP A 188 24.55 -8.75 31.20
CA ASP A 188 25.59 -8.08 30.41
C ASP A 188 25.69 -6.59 30.77
N ALA A 189 24.57 -5.87 30.69
CA ALA A 189 24.52 -4.44 30.98
C ALA A 189 24.86 -4.10 32.44
N LEU A 190 24.48 -4.95 33.40
CA LEU A 190 24.75 -4.74 34.82
C LEU A 190 26.13 -5.28 35.25
N TYR A 191 26.85 -6.00 34.39
CA TYR A 191 28.11 -6.67 34.72
C TYR A 191 29.13 -5.74 35.40
N PRO A 192 29.35 -4.48 34.95
CA PRO A 192 30.29 -3.58 35.61
C PRO A 192 29.87 -3.23 37.06
N GLY A 193 28.56 -3.22 37.35
CA GLY A 193 28.00 -2.86 38.65
C GLY A 193 28.29 -3.88 39.76
N PHE A 194 28.70 -5.11 39.42
CA PHE A 194 29.10 -6.12 40.43
C PHE A 194 30.36 -5.72 41.20
N ALA A 195 31.28 -4.98 40.56
CA ALA A 195 32.54 -4.57 41.19
C ALA A 195 32.33 -3.57 42.35
N THR A 196 31.22 -2.84 42.31
CA THR A 196 30.88 -1.73 43.23
C THR A 196 29.56 -1.96 43.97
N LEU A 197 29.12 -3.23 44.04
CA LEU A 197 27.85 -3.64 44.62
C LEU A 197 27.72 -3.21 46.09
N GLY A 198 26.62 -2.52 46.41
CA GLY A 198 26.38 -1.98 47.75
C GLY A 198 26.28 -3.04 48.86
N GLU A 199 26.75 -2.70 50.06
CA GLU A 199 26.72 -3.63 51.21
C GLU A 199 25.31 -4.06 51.60
N GLU A 200 24.31 -3.18 51.45
CA GLU A 200 22.90 -3.51 51.74
C GLU A 200 22.38 -4.60 50.80
N ALA A 201 22.63 -4.45 49.49
CA ALA A 201 22.27 -5.44 48.48
C ALA A 201 22.97 -6.78 48.74
N MET A 202 24.28 -6.76 49.04
CA MET A 202 25.04 -7.95 49.40
C MET A 202 24.49 -8.66 50.64
N ASN A 203 24.18 -7.91 51.70
CA ASN A 203 23.64 -8.48 52.94
C ASN A 203 22.23 -9.08 52.73
N LEU A 204 21.40 -8.43 51.92
CA LEU A 204 20.09 -8.96 51.53
C LEU A 204 20.23 -10.31 50.80
N LEU A 205 21.09 -10.38 49.78
CA LEU A 205 21.29 -11.60 48.99
C LEU A 205 21.95 -12.72 49.80
N LYS A 206 22.91 -12.40 50.67
CA LYS A 206 23.47 -13.35 51.64
C LYS A 206 22.39 -13.97 52.53
N THR A 207 21.45 -13.15 53.00
CA THR A 207 20.32 -13.63 53.82
C THR A 207 19.39 -14.52 53.00
N LYS A 208 19.04 -14.13 51.78
CA LYS A 208 18.14 -14.90 50.89
C LYS A 208 18.75 -16.22 50.44
N SER A 209 20.07 -16.25 50.23
CA SER A 209 20.83 -17.46 49.89
C SER A 209 21.19 -18.34 51.10
N LYS A 210 20.76 -17.96 52.32
CA LYS A 210 21.12 -18.64 53.59
C LYS A 210 22.64 -18.76 53.78
N GLY A 211 23.39 -17.77 53.30
CA GLY A 211 24.83 -17.66 53.47
C GLY A 211 25.67 -18.39 52.41
N SER A 212 25.06 -18.99 51.37
CA SER A 212 25.82 -19.65 50.30
C SER A 212 26.48 -18.66 49.33
N LYS A 213 25.99 -17.42 49.26
CA LYS A 213 26.56 -16.35 48.43
C LYS A 213 27.10 -15.25 49.32
N THR A 214 28.40 -14.98 49.22
CA THR A 214 29.13 -14.11 50.17
C THR A 214 29.94 -13.00 49.50
N LYS A 215 30.25 -13.13 48.22
CA LYS A 215 30.96 -12.12 47.42
C LYS A 215 30.33 -11.97 46.02
N PRO A 216 30.60 -10.87 45.29
CA PRO A 216 30.04 -10.64 43.96
C PRO A 216 30.28 -11.79 42.97
N ASP A 217 31.43 -12.47 43.03
CA ASP A 217 31.70 -13.66 42.20
C ASP A 217 30.67 -14.78 42.40
N ASP A 218 30.18 -14.98 43.62
CA ASP A 218 29.22 -16.03 43.92
C ASP A 218 27.86 -15.71 43.27
N LEU A 219 27.52 -14.42 43.16
CA LEU A 219 26.30 -13.94 42.49
C LEU A 219 26.43 -14.10 40.98
N ARG A 220 27.57 -13.71 40.40
CA ARG A 220 27.88 -13.91 38.98
C ARG A 220 27.77 -15.38 38.60
N LEU A 221 28.44 -16.26 39.36
CA LEU A 221 28.38 -17.70 39.14
C LEU A 221 26.95 -18.24 39.24
N ASN A 222 26.14 -17.74 40.17
CA ASN A 222 24.74 -18.15 40.30
C ASN A 222 23.91 -17.74 39.06
N ILE A 223 24.10 -16.53 38.53
CA ILE A 223 23.41 -16.05 37.33
C ILE A 223 23.90 -16.80 36.09
N GLU A 224 25.21 -16.99 35.94
CA GLU A 224 25.82 -17.75 34.85
C GLU A 224 25.30 -19.19 34.81
N ILE A 225 25.24 -19.88 35.95
CA ILE A 225 24.71 -21.25 36.01
C ILE A 225 23.19 -21.26 35.86
N GLY A 226 22.49 -20.46 36.66
CA GLY A 226 21.03 -20.49 36.80
C GLY A 226 20.27 -19.90 35.61
N ILE A 227 20.93 -19.09 34.77
CA ILE A 227 20.35 -18.45 33.59
C ILE A 227 21.13 -18.83 32.33
N LEU A 228 22.40 -18.45 32.19
CA LEU A 228 23.13 -18.61 30.91
C LEU A 228 23.34 -20.09 30.52
N HIS A 229 23.90 -20.90 31.42
CA HIS A 229 24.01 -22.35 31.20
C HIS A 229 22.65 -23.03 31.14
N GLN A 230 21.70 -22.59 31.98
CA GLN A 230 20.33 -23.09 31.96
C GLN A 230 19.67 -22.87 30.59
N THR A 231 19.96 -21.76 29.90
CA THR A 231 19.46 -21.50 28.54
C THR A 231 19.88 -22.59 27.58
N TYR A 232 21.18 -22.95 27.53
CA TYR A 232 21.66 -24.03 26.66
C TYR A 232 20.94 -25.36 26.92
N PHE A 233 20.83 -25.78 28.19
CA PHE A 233 20.10 -27.01 28.53
C PHE A 233 18.61 -26.95 28.17
N SER A 234 17.99 -25.78 28.35
CA SER A 234 16.56 -25.61 28.05
C SER A 234 16.30 -25.57 26.54
N VAL A 235 17.23 -25.09 25.73
CA VAL A 235 17.18 -25.21 24.26
C VAL A 235 17.29 -26.69 23.84
N LEU A 236 18.28 -27.43 24.36
CA LEU A 236 18.44 -28.85 24.05
C LEU A 236 17.21 -29.68 24.43
N ASN A 237 16.56 -29.35 25.55
CA ASN A 237 15.36 -30.02 26.02
C ASN A 237 14.08 -29.57 25.27
N GLY A 238 14.15 -28.52 24.45
CA GLY A 238 12.98 -27.93 23.79
C GLY A 238 12.07 -27.12 24.72
N ASP A 239 12.55 -26.77 25.91
CA ASP A 239 11.85 -25.88 26.86
C ASP A 239 12.01 -24.41 26.47
N ILE A 240 13.04 -24.07 25.69
CA ILE A 240 13.20 -22.80 24.98
C ILE A 240 13.28 -23.14 23.50
N LYS A 241 12.17 -22.94 22.79
CA LYS A 241 12.01 -23.30 21.39
C LYS A 241 10.98 -22.38 20.74
N GLY A 242 11.48 -21.33 20.13
CA GLY A 242 10.70 -20.38 19.32
C GLY A 242 10.67 -20.75 17.85
N ASN A 243 10.18 -19.81 17.05
CA ASN A 243 10.29 -19.83 15.59
C ASN A 243 11.78 -19.82 15.16
N SER A 244 12.01 -20.07 13.88
CA SER A 244 13.35 -20.03 13.28
C SER A 244 14.05 -18.70 13.61
N GLY A 245 15.29 -18.77 14.08
CA GLY A 245 16.09 -17.62 14.48
C GLY A 245 15.96 -17.23 15.95
N MET A 246 14.79 -17.40 16.59
CA MET A 246 14.56 -16.92 17.96
C MET A 246 15.47 -17.58 18.99
N HIS A 247 15.41 -18.91 19.11
CA HIS A 247 16.18 -19.66 20.12
C HIS A 247 17.66 -19.78 19.74
N GLN A 248 17.99 -19.73 18.44
CA GLN A 248 19.35 -19.56 17.96
C GLN A 248 19.95 -18.25 18.44
N SER A 249 19.23 -17.13 18.27
CA SER A 249 19.64 -15.81 18.75
C SER A 249 19.80 -15.79 20.28
N THR A 250 18.84 -16.36 21.02
CA THR A 250 18.91 -16.49 22.47
C THR A 250 20.15 -17.27 22.94
N LEU A 251 20.46 -18.41 22.31
CA LEU A 251 21.64 -19.20 22.67
C LEU A 251 22.94 -18.48 22.27
N THR A 252 22.96 -17.83 21.11
CA THR A 252 24.07 -16.97 20.66
C THR A 252 24.34 -15.86 21.68
N ARG A 253 23.30 -15.17 22.16
CA ARG A 253 23.41 -14.14 23.20
C ARG A 253 23.99 -14.70 24.49
N ALA A 254 23.49 -15.84 24.96
CA ALA A 254 24.02 -16.50 26.15
C ALA A 254 25.50 -16.88 25.98
N ALA A 255 25.90 -17.35 24.80
CA ALA A 255 27.28 -17.73 24.51
C ALA A 255 28.23 -16.51 24.48
N VAL A 256 27.82 -15.43 23.82
CA VAL A 256 28.62 -14.20 23.71
C VAL A 256 28.73 -13.48 25.04
N VAL A 257 27.64 -13.36 25.81
CA VAL A 257 27.66 -12.72 27.14
C VAL A 257 28.46 -13.54 28.16
N LEU A 258 28.47 -14.88 28.06
CA LEU A 258 29.31 -15.72 28.92
C LEU A 258 30.80 -15.52 28.61
N ASP A 259 31.14 -15.34 27.32
CA ASP A 259 32.50 -15.10 26.81
C ASP A 259 33.58 -16.05 27.39
N ASP A 260 33.22 -17.31 27.60
CA ASP A 260 34.14 -18.35 28.10
C ASP A 260 34.74 -19.12 26.91
N PRO A 261 36.06 -19.03 26.66
CA PRO A 261 36.71 -19.70 25.52
C PRO A 261 36.59 -21.23 25.52
N LYS A 262 36.17 -21.86 26.63
CA LYS A 262 35.94 -23.31 26.72
C LYS A 262 34.52 -23.74 26.37
N VAL A 263 33.57 -22.80 26.41
CA VAL A 263 32.13 -23.03 26.28
C VAL A 263 31.58 -22.35 25.04
N THR A 264 31.87 -21.06 24.86
CA THR A 264 31.32 -20.21 23.80
C THR A 264 31.51 -20.81 22.40
N PRO A 265 32.70 -21.29 21.98
CA PRO A 265 32.85 -21.93 20.66
C PRO A 265 31.91 -23.12 20.47
N LYS A 266 31.70 -23.95 21.49
CA LYS A 266 30.86 -25.14 21.37
C LYS A 266 29.38 -24.80 21.21
N TRP A 267 28.92 -23.74 21.88
CA TRP A 267 27.53 -23.29 21.76
C TRP A 267 27.29 -22.60 20.43
N LEU A 268 28.22 -21.76 19.97
CA LEU A 268 28.13 -21.13 18.65
C LEU A 268 28.23 -22.19 17.53
N ASP A 269 29.19 -23.13 17.62
CA ASP A 269 29.26 -24.27 16.69
C ASP A 269 27.94 -25.04 16.66
N PHE A 270 27.35 -25.32 17.83
CA PHE A 270 26.05 -25.97 17.92
C PHE A 270 24.95 -25.19 17.21
N VAL A 271 24.88 -23.86 17.38
CA VAL A 271 23.88 -23.00 16.70
C VAL A 271 23.97 -23.12 15.18
N PHE A 272 25.18 -23.15 14.62
CA PHE A 272 25.40 -23.24 13.18
C PHE A 272 25.39 -24.68 12.64
N GLN A 273 25.53 -25.68 13.52
CA GLN A 273 25.57 -27.09 13.16
C GLN A 273 24.23 -27.56 12.56
N PRO A 274 24.25 -28.35 11.47
CA PRO A 274 23.07 -29.06 10.98
C PRO A 274 22.38 -29.88 12.08
N GLY A 275 21.05 -29.88 12.10
CA GLY A 275 20.28 -30.62 13.09
C GLY A 275 18.77 -30.40 12.96
N ASP A 276 18.04 -30.81 13.99
CA ASP A 276 16.59 -30.61 14.12
C ASP A 276 16.19 -29.16 14.49
N GLY A 277 17.16 -28.25 14.56
CA GLY A 277 16.99 -26.86 14.93
C GLY A 277 17.16 -26.59 16.42
N TYR A 278 17.22 -27.60 17.28
CA TYR A 278 17.29 -27.37 18.74
C TYR A 278 18.07 -28.42 19.54
N SER A 279 17.88 -29.73 19.37
CA SER A 279 18.49 -30.75 20.26
C SER A 279 19.75 -31.40 19.68
N THR A 280 19.87 -31.42 18.35
CA THR A 280 20.99 -32.06 17.63
C THR A 280 21.86 -31.06 16.85
N GLY A 281 21.41 -29.80 16.75
CA GLY A 281 22.08 -28.66 16.11
C GLY A 281 21.07 -27.54 15.86
N GLY A 282 21.51 -26.28 15.95
CA GLY A 282 20.67 -25.09 15.76
C GLY A 282 20.29 -24.80 14.30
N ASN A 283 20.91 -25.51 13.35
CA ASN A 283 20.53 -25.63 11.95
C ASN A 283 20.65 -24.34 11.11
N VAL A 284 21.34 -23.29 11.58
CA VAL A 284 21.44 -22.01 10.86
C VAL A 284 22.06 -22.15 9.48
N ASN A 285 23.15 -22.90 9.33
CA ASN A 285 23.81 -23.08 8.02
C ASN A 285 22.89 -23.77 6.99
N ILE A 286 22.17 -24.81 7.41
CA ILE A 286 21.21 -25.51 6.55
C ILE A 286 20.07 -24.56 6.18
N LEU A 287 19.53 -23.78 7.13
CA LEU A 287 18.46 -22.84 6.85
C LEU A 287 18.88 -21.81 5.79
N PHE A 288 20.09 -21.25 5.94
CA PHE A 288 20.61 -20.26 4.99
C PHE A 288 20.85 -20.81 3.61
N VAL A 289 21.24 -22.08 3.47
CA VAL A 289 21.59 -22.66 2.15
C VAL A 289 20.44 -23.43 1.52
N ASP A 290 19.68 -24.21 2.28
CA ASP A 290 18.69 -25.16 1.76
C ASP A 290 17.26 -24.61 1.81
N VAL A 291 16.97 -23.68 2.73
CA VAL A 291 15.58 -23.25 3.04
C VAL A 291 15.30 -21.84 2.55
N ILE A 292 16.23 -20.90 2.73
CA ILE A 292 16.13 -19.58 2.10
C ILE A 292 16.33 -19.75 0.60
N ASP A 293 15.34 -19.33 -0.17
CA ASP A 293 15.41 -19.40 -1.62
C ASP A 293 16.46 -18.42 -2.18
N ARG A 294 16.68 -18.48 -3.49
CA ARG A 294 17.68 -17.63 -4.14
C ARG A 294 17.30 -16.16 -4.26
N ASP A 295 16.05 -15.81 -3.96
CA ASP A 295 15.54 -14.44 -3.94
C ASP A 295 15.53 -13.85 -2.52
N GLY A 296 15.86 -14.66 -1.51
CA GLY A 296 16.03 -14.24 -0.12
C GLY A 296 14.78 -14.44 0.76
N PHE A 297 13.85 -15.29 0.35
CA PHE A 297 12.64 -15.60 1.14
C PHE A 297 12.78 -16.95 1.85
N GLY A 298 12.27 -17.01 3.07
CA GLY A 298 11.99 -18.25 3.79
C GLY A 298 10.73 -18.95 3.29
N THR A 299 10.35 -20.04 3.96
CA THR A 299 9.33 -20.98 3.44
C THR A 299 7.90 -20.68 3.89
N GLU A 300 7.62 -19.49 4.40
CA GLU A 300 6.30 -19.10 4.92
C GLU A 300 5.43 -18.34 3.90
N ALA A 301 5.94 -18.09 2.69
CA ALA A 301 5.27 -17.39 1.59
C ALA A 301 4.90 -15.93 1.86
N SER A 302 4.24 -15.61 2.97
CA SER A 302 3.80 -14.25 3.34
C SER A 302 4.97 -13.26 3.45
N PRO A 303 4.89 -12.06 2.83
CA PRO A 303 5.84 -10.98 3.07
C PRO A 303 5.98 -10.59 4.55
N GLY A 304 4.88 -10.60 5.30
CA GLY A 304 4.89 -10.30 6.74
C GLY A 304 5.75 -11.28 7.54
N TYR A 305 5.60 -12.58 7.31
CA TYR A 305 6.40 -13.61 7.99
C TYR A 305 7.85 -13.64 7.50
N ASN A 306 8.11 -13.35 6.23
CA ASN A 306 9.48 -13.21 5.72
C ASN A 306 10.22 -12.01 6.34
N SER A 307 9.52 -10.91 6.63
CA SER A 307 10.06 -9.79 7.40
C SER A 307 10.43 -10.19 8.82
N LEU A 308 9.61 -11.05 9.45
CA LEU A 308 9.90 -11.60 10.77
C LEU A 308 11.17 -12.48 10.75
N TRP A 309 11.33 -13.34 9.73
CA TRP A 309 12.55 -14.16 9.59
C TRP A 309 13.81 -13.29 9.56
N LEU A 310 13.83 -12.26 8.70
CA LEU A 310 14.97 -11.35 8.64
C LEU A 310 15.21 -10.65 9.99
N ASN A 311 14.15 -10.22 10.68
CA ASN A 311 14.27 -9.62 12.01
C ASN A 311 14.95 -10.55 13.03
N GLU A 312 14.55 -11.81 13.10
CA GLU A 312 15.11 -12.76 14.07
C GLU A 312 16.58 -13.09 13.76
N TYR A 313 16.96 -13.20 12.49
CA TYR A 313 18.36 -13.38 12.12
C TYR A 313 19.19 -12.10 12.30
N LEU A 314 18.59 -10.93 12.11
CA LEU A 314 19.24 -9.65 12.42
C LEU A 314 19.57 -9.51 13.89
N ASN A 315 18.69 -9.95 14.79
CA ASN A 315 19.00 -9.99 16.23
C ASN A 315 20.23 -10.86 16.52
N MET A 316 20.39 -11.98 15.80
CA MET A 316 21.57 -12.83 15.92
C MET A 316 22.82 -12.20 15.29
N ALA A 317 22.69 -11.56 14.13
CA ALA A 317 23.79 -10.88 13.45
C ALA A 317 24.33 -9.70 14.27
N ASP A 318 23.45 -8.91 14.89
CA ASP A 318 23.81 -7.80 15.79
C ASP A 318 24.66 -8.27 16.98
N ILE A 319 24.34 -9.44 17.57
CA ILE A 319 25.15 -10.03 18.65
C ILE A 319 26.55 -10.45 18.17
N LEU A 320 26.66 -10.88 16.92
CA LEU A 320 27.89 -11.44 16.35
C LEU A 320 28.75 -10.40 15.62
N ASP A 321 28.20 -9.23 15.31
CA ASP A 321 28.89 -8.17 14.57
C ASP A 321 30.12 -7.68 15.34
N GLY A 322 31.29 -7.76 14.69
CA GLY A 322 32.58 -7.44 15.30
C GLY A 322 33.02 -8.34 16.47
N TYR A 323 32.24 -9.35 16.87
CA TYR A 323 32.59 -10.25 17.96
C TYR A 323 33.62 -11.29 17.50
N VAL A 324 34.67 -11.43 18.31
CA VAL A 324 35.69 -12.47 18.18
C VAL A 324 35.77 -13.18 19.52
N VAL A 325 35.69 -14.51 19.51
CA VAL A 325 35.72 -15.27 20.76
C VAL A 325 37.01 -14.98 21.51
N LYS A 326 36.88 -14.62 22.79
CA LYS A 326 37.98 -14.25 23.67
C LYS A 326 39.19 -15.19 23.56
N ASP A 327 40.37 -14.58 23.45
CA ASP A 327 41.66 -15.26 23.33
C ASP A 327 41.76 -16.19 22.09
N THR A 328 40.95 -15.97 21.04
CA THR A 328 40.99 -16.69 19.75
C THR A 328 40.82 -15.74 18.56
N ASP A 329 40.91 -16.26 17.33
CA ASP A 329 40.57 -15.55 16.08
C ASP A 329 39.22 -16.04 15.47
N LEU A 330 38.39 -16.75 16.24
CA LEU A 330 37.14 -17.32 15.75
C LEU A 330 36.05 -16.24 15.67
N SER A 331 35.44 -16.10 14.48
CA SER A 331 34.30 -15.22 14.21
C SER A 331 33.18 -16.00 13.52
N TYR A 332 31.94 -15.62 13.82
CA TYR A 332 30.71 -16.22 13.27
C TYR A 332 29.89 -15.17 12.49
N ASP A 333 30.56 -14.20 11.86
CA ASP A 333 29.92 -13.12 11.11
C ASP A 333 28.98 -13.66 10.00
N MET A 334 27.70 -13.34 10.16
CA MET A 334 26.63 -13.78 9.28
C MET A 334 26.60 -13.02 7.96
N TYR A 335 27.11 -11.78 7.90
CA TYR A 335 27.16 -10.97 6.68
C TYR A 335 28.10 -11.56 5.61
N THR A 336 28.94 -12.52 6.00
CA THR A 336 29.75 -13.33 5.07
C THR A 336 28.92 -14.33 4.26
N ASN A 337 27.66 -14.59 4.62
CA ASN A 337 26.78 -15.52 3.91
C ASN A 337 25.89 -14.80 2.87
N PRO A 338 26.09 -15.03 1.56
CA PRO A 338 25.34 -14.37 0.49
C PRO A 338 23.83 -14.55 0.54
N LYS A 339 23.33 -15.70 1.01
CA LYS A 339 21.87 -15.92 1.10
C LYS A 339 21.25 -15.15 2.27
N PHE A 340 21.99 -14.96 3.38
CA PHE A 340 21.57 -14.04 4.43
C PHE A 340 21.55 -12.59 3.94
N VAL A 341 22.61 -12.14 3.24
CA VAL A 341 22.64 -10.80 2.61
C VAL A 341 21.49 -10.62 1.62
N LYS A 342 21.13 -11.66 0.85
CA LYS A 342 20.02 -11.61 -0.12
C LYS A 342 18.67 -11.30 0.54
N MET A 343 18.43 -11.76 1.78
CA MET A 343 17.19 -11.49 2.51
C MET A 343 16.88 -10.00 2.67
N PHE A 344 17.91 -9.15 2.74
CA PHE A 344 17.68 -7.70 2.88
C PHE A 344 17.03 -7.08 1.64
N SER A 345 17.30 -7.62 0.46
CA SER A 345 16.75 -7.11 -0.80
C SER A 345 15.35 -7.66 -1.12
N SER A 346 14.94 -8.77 -0.49
CA SER A 346 13.78 -9.56 -0.90
C SER A 346 12.48 -8.75 -0.82
N LEU A 347 12.15 -8.20 0.35
CA LEU A 347 10.91 -7.44 0.57
C LEU A 347 10.86 -6.13 -0.23
N PHE A 348 12.01 -5.50 -0.48
CA PHE A 348 12.07 -4.29 -1.31
C PHE A 348 11.66 -4.58 -2.76
N GLN A 349 11.99 -5.75 -3.27
CA GLN A 349 11.62 -6.16 -4.63
C GLN A 349 10.13 -6.50 -4.79
N LEU A 350 9.37 -6.61 -3.69
CA LEU A 350 7.91 -6.78 -3.73
C LEU A 350 7.14 -5.45 -3.77
N ILE A 351 7.83 -4.31 -3.76
CA ILE A 351 7.18 -3.00 -3.85
C ILE A 351 6.58 -2.85 -5.26
N VAL A 352 5.25 -2.89 -5.32
CA VAL A 352 4.47 -2.78 -6.56
C VAL A 352 4.21 -1.33 -6.91
N SER A 353 3.96 -0.48 -5.92
CA SER A 353 3.86 0.96 -6.08
C SER A 353 4.67 1.68 -5.00
N ASP A 354 4.89 2.99 -5.14
CA ASP A 354 5.58 3.82 -4.14
C ASP A 354 5.02 3.75 -2.71
N SER A 355 3.87 3.11 -2.49
CA SER A 355 3.23 2.97 -1.19
C SER A 355 2.83 1.54 -0.83
N GLN A 356 3.04 0.54 -1.71
CA GLN A 356 2.41 -0.76 -1.53
C GLN A 356 3.33 -1.96 -1.83
N THR A 357 3.17 -2.98 -1.00
CA THR A 357 3.54 -4.38 -1.19
C THR A 357 2.24 -5.19 -1.31
N PRO A 358 2.11 -6.15 -2.23
CA PRO A 358 0.90 -6.97 -2.35
C PRO A 358 0.70 -7.81 -1.08
N ALA A 359 -0.55 -7.92 -0.62
CA ALA A 359 -0.95 -8.65 0.57
C ALA A 359 -0.97 -10.18 0.36
N ILE A 360 0.14 -10.75 -0.10
CA ILE A 360 0.27 -12.19 -0.40
C ILE A 360 0.20 -13.01 0.89
N GLY A 361 -0.68 -14.02 0.91
CA GLY A 361 -0.87 -14.92 2.05
C GLY A 361 -1.35 -14.19 3.31
N ASP A 362 -0.94 -14.69 4.47
CA ASP A 362 -1.24 -14.09 5.77
C ASP A 362 -0.47 -12.76 5.97
N THR A 363 -0.84 -11.71 5.23
CA THR A 363 -0.19 -10.39 5.24
C THR A 363 -1.22 -9.27 5.20
N GLY A 364 -1.03 -8.26 6.05
CA GLY A 364 -1.77 -7.00 5.94
C GLY A 364 -3.29 -7.14 6.06
N GLN A 365 -3.97 -6.16 5.46
CA GLN A 365 -5.43 -6.02 5.45
C GLN A 365 -5.89 -5.83 4.00
N THR A 366 -7.17 -6.04 3.72
CA THR A 366 -7.70 -6.03 2.36
C THR A 366 -7.62 -4.62 1.78
N GLY A 367 -6.85 -4.46 0.69
CA GLY A 367 -6.65 -3.19 0.00
C GLY A 367 -5.75 -2.16 0.70
N TYR A 368 -5.25 -2.46 1.90
CA TYR A 368 -4.49 -1.48 2.69
C TYR A 368 -3.08 -1.25 2.12
N ALA A 369 -2.75 0.02 1.87
CA ALA A 369 -1.44 0.41 1.40
C ALA A 369 -0.39 0.28 2.50
N SER A 370 0.59 -0.62 2.31
CA SER A 370 1.74 -0.71 3.20
C SER A 370 2.97 -1.23 2.47
N ILE A 371 4.13 -0.68 2.83
CA ILE A 371 5.43 -1.22 2.43
C ILE A 371 5.95 -2.11 3.56
N VAL A 372 6.21 -3.37 3.27
CA VAL A 372 6.73 -4.34 4.26
C VAL A 372 8.25 -4.23 4.41
N ALA A 373 8.95 -3.76 3.37
CA ALA A 373 10.38 -3.48 3.42
C ALA A 373 10.69 -2.39 4.46
N LYS A 374 11.76 -2.58 5.23
CA LYS A 374 12.14 -1.63 6.29
C LYS A 374 13.45 -0.95 5.97
N GLU A 375 13.42 0.38 6.01
CA GLU A 375 14.56 1.26 5.78
C GLU A 375 15.76 0.91 6.67
N ASN A 376 15.54 0.69 7.97
CA ASN A 376 16.62 0.38 8.90
C ASN A 376 17.34 -0.94 8.55
N TYR A 377 16.64 -1.93 8.00
CA TYR A 377 17.26 -3.18 7.56
C TYR A 377 18.14 -2.96 6.32
N LEU A 378 17.62 -2.21 5.33
CA LEU A 378 18.38 -1.85 4.14
C LEU A 378 19.61 -1.01 4.49
N LEU A 379 19.50 -0.10 5.45
CA LEU A 379 20.62 0.69 5.95
C LEU A 379 21.69 -0.20 6.61
N ILE A 380 21.29 -1.16 7.46
CA ILE A 380 22.22 -2.15 8.05
C ILE A 380 22.94 -2.91 6.93
N ALA A 381 22.22 -3.38 5.90
CA ALA A 381 22.83 -4.09 4.77
C ALA A 381 23.84 -3.21 4.01
N TYR A 382 23.51 -1.94 3.77
CA TYR A 382 24.44 -1.00 3.13
C TYR A 382 25.71 -0.82 3.97
N LEU A 383 25.57 -0.68 5.29
CA LEU A 383 26.71 -0.53 6.19
C LEU A 383 27.60 -1.78 6.23
N ALA A 384 26.99 -2.97 6.21
CA ALA A 384 27.70 -4.24 6.24
C ALA A 384 28.38 -4.59 4.91
N THR A 385 27.79 -4.23 3.77
CA THR A 385 28.23 -4.72 2.45
C THR A 385 28.84 -3.65 1.55
N ASN A 386 28.52 -2.37 1.78
CA ASN A 386 28.76 -1.25 0.86
C ASN A 386 28.15 -1.44 -0.54
N ASP A 387 27.14 -2.30 -0.69
CA ASP A 387 26.44 -2.48 -1.96
C ASP A 387 25.58 -1.24 -2.27
N PRO A 388 25.80 -0.56 -3.42
CA PRO A 388 25.07 0.65 -3.78
C PRO A 388 23.55 0.43 -3.90
N PHE A 389 23.10 -0.79 -4.21
CA PHE A 389 21.67 -1.11 -4.29
C PHE A 389 20.94 -0.76 -2.98
N PHE A 390 21.52 -1.08 -1.83
CA PHE A 390 20.88 -0.82 -0.54
C PHE A 390 20.78 0.67 -0.22
N ALA A 391 21.79 1.46 -0.58
CA ALA A 391 21.72 2.92 -0.43
C ALA A 391 20.69 3.54 -1.37
N GLN A 392 20.61 3.08 -2.62
CA GLN A 392 19.57 3.49 -3.57
C GLN A 392 18.17 3.12 -3.06
N ALA A 393 18.00 1.94 -2.46
CA ALA A 393 16.74 1.49 -1.87
C ALA A 393 16.32 2.34 -0.66
N VAL A 394 17.25 2.68 0.24
CA VAL A 394 16.99 3.60 1.37
C VAL A 394 16.55 4.97 0.87
N TYR A 395 17.27 5.53 -0.11
CA TYR A 395 16.92 6.82 -0.72
C TYR A 395 15.54 6.79 -1.40
N TYR A 396 15.21 5.68 -2.08
CA TYR A 396 13.89 5.48 -2.70
C TYR A 396 12.76 5.47 -1.67
N LEU A 397 12.90 4.75 -0.54
CA LEU A 397 11.90 4.73 0.54
C LEU A 397 11.73 6.10 1.22
N HIS A 398 12.78 6.92 1.22
CA HIS A 398 12.75 8.30 1.72
C HIS A 398 12.24 9.33 0.70
N LYS A 399 11.82 8.89 -0.48
CA LYS A 399 11.36 9.77 -1.57
C LYS A 399 12.38 10.87 -1.90
N GLY A 400 13.67 10.53 -1.77
CA GLY A 400 14.80 11.43 -1.99
C GLY A 400 15.20 12.34 -0.83
N ASP A 401 14.42 12.42 0.26
CA ASP A 401 14.78 13.22 1.43
C ASP A 401 15.43 12.37 2.54
N VAL A 402 16.76 12.29 2.51
CA VAL A 402 17.54 11.59 3.54
C VAL A 402 17.93 12.48 4.74
N SER A 403 17.44 13.71 4.83
CA SER A 403 17.87 14.69 5.86
C SER A 403 17.59 14.27 7.30
N LYS A 404 16.64 13.35 7.49
CA LYS A 404 16.26 12.79 8.79
C LYS A 404 17.01 11.50 9.14
N LEU A 405 17.77 10.91 8.21
CA LEU A 405 18.55 9.71 8.48
C LEU A 405 19.70 10.00 9.42
N ARG A 406 19.86 9.13 10.42
CA ARG A 406 20.95 9.19 11.39
C ARG A 406 21.41 7.75 11.65
N LEU A 407 22.71 7.59 11.88
CA LEU A 407 23.26 6.37 12.47
C LEU A 407 23.01 6.35 13.98
N SER A 408 23.60 5.37 14.66
CA SER A 408 23.51 5.26 16.10
C SER A 408 24.16 6.46 16.79
N ILE A 409 23.67 6.82 17.98
CA ILE A 409 24.29 7.85 18.82
C ILE A 409 25.70 7.47 19.28
N PHE A 410 26.09 6.19 19.13
CA PHE A 410 27.41 5.68 19.46
C PHE A 410 28.40 5.79 18.27
N ASP A 411 27.93 6.12 17.07
CA ASP A 411 28.80 6.36 15.92
C ASP A 411 29.53 7.70 16.04
N LYS A 412 30.78 7.77 15.53
CA LYS A 412 31.61 8.99 15.60
C LYS A 412 31.01 10.18 14.84
N ASN A 413 30.20 9.92 13.81
CA ASN A 413 29.50 10.91 12.99
C ASN A 413 28.10 10.39 12.64
N PRO A 414 27.12 10.52 13.56
CA PRO A 414 25.78 9.98 13.37
C PRO A 414 25.08 10.53 12.12
N GLU A 415 25.39 11.75 11.70
CA GLU A 415 24.80 12.39 10.52
C GLU A 415 25.49 12.02 9.20
N GLY A 416 26.71 11.47 9.24
CA GLY A 416 27.53 11.22 8.05
C GLY A 416 26.95 10.20 7.06
N ILE A 417 25.89 9.48 7.43
CA ILE A 417 25.22 8.53 6.53
C ILE A 417 24.53 9.21 5.35
N GLN A 418 24.06 10.45 5.53
CA GLN A 418 23.37 11.22 4.50
C GLN A 418 24.30 11.47 3.32
N ASP A 419 25.50 11.99 3.60
CA ASP A 419 26.53 12.25 2.58
C ASP A 419 26.95 10.96 1.86
N ARG A 420 27.05 9.83 2.59
CA ARG A 420 27.39 8.53 1.99
C ARG A 420 26.34 8.08 0.99
N ILE A 421 25.05 8.16 1.34
CA ILE A 421 23.95 7.79 0.45
C ILE A 421 23.91 8.74 -0.75
N LEU A 422 23.99 10.05 -0.53
CA LEU A 422 23.97 11.04 -1.62
C LEU A 422 25.14 10.86 -2.60
N ASN A 423 26.33 10.46 -2.12
CA ASN A 423 27.45 10.12 -2.99
C ASN A 423 27.18 8.86 -3.82
N VAL A 424 26.53 7.82 -3.25
CA VAL A 424 26.10 6.66 -4.03
C VAL A 424 25.11 7.07 -5.13
N ILE A 425 24.12 7.90 -4.81
CA ILE A 425 23.15 8.38 -5.81
C ILE A 425 23.86 9.19 -6.90
N LYS A 426 24.84 10.01 -6.54
CA LYS A 426 25.64 10.77 -7.51
C LYS A 426 26.45 9.86 -8.44
N ASP A 427 27.03 8.79 -7.93
CA ASP A 427 27.94 7.91 -8.69
C ASP A 427 27.19 6.83 -9.49
N HIS A 428 26.05 6.35 -8.98
CA HIS A 428 25.30 5.21 -9.54
C HIS A 428 23.89 5.57 -10.03
N GLY A 429 23.41 6.79 -9.78
CA GLY A 429 22.03 7.22 -10.04
C GLY A 429 21.04 6.74 -8.97
N GLU A 430 19.79 7.16 -9.10
CA GLU A 430 18.67 6.68 -8.27
C GLU A 430 18.22 5.27 -8.67
N TYR A 431 17.59 4.55 -7.73
CA TYR A 431 16.94 3.28 -8.06
C TYR A 431 15.79 3.53 -9.05
N LYS A 432 15.84 2.86 -10.20
CA LYS A 432 14.76 2.87 -11.19
C LYS A 432 13.91 1.63 -10.97
N ALA A 433 12.71 1.79 -10.39
CA ALA A 433 11.80 0.68 -10.27
C ALA A 433 11.38 0.20 -11.66
N THR A 434 11.46 -1.10 -11.89
CA THR A 434 11.05 -1.77 -13.12
C THR A 434 10.31 -3.05 -12.75
N GLY A 435 9.71 -3.72 -13.73
CA GLY A 435 9.19 -5.06 -13.50
C GLY A 435 10.26 -6.01 -12.97
N VAL A 436 9.86 -6.95 -12.12
CA VAL A 436 10.72 -7.98 -11.50
C VAL A 436 10.15 -9.38 -11.71
N ASN A 437 11.05 -10.38 -11.76
CA ASN A 437 10.69 -11.79 -11.86
C ASN A 437 11.49 -12.59 -10.82
N LEU A 438 10.90 -12.79 -9.65
CA LEU A 438 11.46 -13.48 -8.48
C LEU A 438 11.12 -14.97 -8.59
N THR A 439 11.91 -15.69 -9.36
CA THR A 439 11.62 -17.07 -9.77
C THR A 439 11.85 -18.11 -8.67
N GLY A 440 12.60 -17.77 -7.61
CA GLY A 440 12.72 -18.56 -6.39
C GLY A 440 11.53 -18.38 -5.45
N TYR A 441 11.06 -17.14 -5.29
CA TYR A 441 9.90 -16.81 -4.45
C TYR A 441 8.56 -17.16 -5.12
N GLY A 442 8.51 -17.02 -6.45
CA GLY A 442 7.34 -17.21 -7.27
C GLY A 442 6.50 -15.96 -7.43
N TYR A 443 7.10 -14.89 -7.95
CA TYR A 443 6.42 -13.62 -8.14
C TYR A 443 6.93 -12.90 -9.39
N ALA A 444 6.02 -12.46 -10.26
CA ALA A 444 6.34 -11.66 -11.42
C ALA A 444 5.50 -10.39 -11.40
N CYS A 445 6.14 -9.25 -11.60
CA CYS A 445 5.49 -7.95 -11.63
C CYS A 445 5.88 -7.21 -12.91
N LEU A 446 4.88 -6.81 -13.68
CA LEU A 446 5.01 -5.88 -14.78
C LEU A 446 4.75 -4.49 -14.20
N LYS A 447 5.64 -3.53 -14.42
CA LYS A 447 5.56 -2.20 -13.80
C LYS A 447 5.94 -1.12 -14.79
N GLN A 448 5.03 -0.19 -15.04
CA GLN A 448 5.31 0.99 -15.84
C GLN A 448 5.66 2.13 -14.89
N ASN A 449 6.94 2.45 -14.85
CA ASN A 449 7.36 3.75 -14.36
C ASN A 449 7.24 4.72 -15.52
N MET A 450 6.55 5.84 -15.31
CA MET A 450 6.50 6.88 -16.31
C MET A 450 7.92 7.25 -16.75
N ILE A 451 8.08 7.42 -18.06
CA ILE A 451 9.32 7.88 -18.67
C ILE A 451 9.54 9.32 -18.19
N THR A 452 10.26 9.48 -17.08
CA THR A 452 10.79 10.77 -16.61
C THR A 452 11.95 11.26 -17.46
N SER A 453 12.09 10.82 -18.71
CA SER A 453 13.20 11.27 -19.58
C SER A 453 12.92 12.56 -20.33
N ILE A 454 11.81 13.25 -20.07
CA ILE A 454 11.54 14.57 -20.66
C ILE A 454 10.98 15.47 -19.54
N LEU A 455 11.83 16.37 -19.03
CA LEU A 455 11.53 17.48 -18.09
C LEU A 455 11.63 17.17 -16.59
N ASP A 456 12.86 16.97 -16.13
CA ASP A 456 13.24 17.34 -14.75
C ASP A 456 13.02 18.84 -14.54
N SER A 457 12.15 19.22 -13.61
CA SER A 457 12.22 20.52 -12.96
C SER A 457 11.97 20.39 -11.46
N PRO A 458 12.81 21.00 -10.61
CA PRO A 458 12.70 20.90 -9.16
C PRO A 458 11.49 21.70 -8.66
N VAL A 459 10.66 21.06 -7.83
CA VAL A 459 9.50 21.68 -7.15
C VAL A 459 10.00 22.63 -6.04
N THR A 460 9.41 23.83 -5.96
CA THR A 460 9.70 24.85 -4.94
C THR A 460 8.46 25.09 -4.06
N TYR A 461 8.66 25.23 -2.74
CA TYR A 461 7.64 25.37 -1.67
C TYR A 461 6.90 26.75 -1.66
N PRO A 462 5.82 26.94 -0.85
CA PRO A 462 4.62 27.68 -1.24
C PRO A 462 4.87 29.18 -1.47
N ALA A 463 4.47 29.64 -2.66
CA ALA A 463 4.70 30.99 -3.13
C ALA A 463 3.53 31.93 -2.80
N VAL A 464 3.82 33.01 -2.07
CA VAL A 464 3.09 34.27 -2.21
C VAL A 464 3.41 34.77 -3.62
N VAL A 465 2.42 34.83 -4.51
CA VAL A 465 2.61 35.40 -5.84
C VAL A 465 2.40 36.90 -5.75
N SER A 466 3.42 37.67 -6.14
CA SER A 466 3.34 39.12 -6.20
C SER A 466 3.38 39.54 -7.67
N LEU A 467 2.23 39.95 -8.19
CA LEU A 467 2.09 40.48 -9.55
C LEU A 467 2.26 42.00 -9.49
N GLU A 468 3.37 42.51 -10.02
CA GLU A 468 3.55 43.95 -10.21
C GLU A 468 2.78 44.42 -11.47
N VAL A 469 2.54 45.72 -11.62
CA VAL A 469 1.84 46.26 -12.80
C VAL A 469 2.50 45.85 -14.14
N LYS A 470 3.81 45.56 -14.15
CA LYS A 470 4.53 45.09 -15.35
C LYS A 470 4.18 43.65 -15.75
N ASP A 471 3.68 42.86 -14.79
CA ASP A 471 3.30 41.45 -14.95
C ASP A 471 1.81 41.34 -15.36
N LEU A 472 1.11 42.47 -15.47
CA LEU A 472 -0.27 42.58 -15.89
C LEU A 472 -0.37 43.12 -17.32
N GLU A 473 -1.24 42.51 -18.10
CA GLU A 473 -1.57 42.99 -19.42
C GLU A 473 -2.96 43.63 -19.40
N PHE A 474 -3.14 44.78 -20.04
CA PHE A 474 -4.42 45.50 -20.06
C PHE A 474 -5.07 45.41 -21.45
N PRO A 475 -5.63 44.24 -21.85
CA PRO A 475 -6.18 44.04 -23.18
C PRO A 475 -7.46 44.86 -23.44
N GLY A 476 -8.03 45.47 -22.40
CA GLY A 476 -9.31 46.15 -22.49
C GLY A 476 -9.50 47.28 -21.47
N ILE A 477 -9.84 48.47 -21.97
CA ILE A 477 -10.27 49.62 -21.17
C ILE A 477 -11.61 50.09 -21.75
N TYR A 478 -12.64 50.13 -20.92
CA TYR A 478 -14.03 50.24 -21.37
C TYR A 478 -14.70 51.39 -20.66
N GLY A 479 -14.67 52.56 -21.32
CA GLY A 479 -14.94 53.82 -20.64
C GLY A 479 -13.73 54.27 -19.81
N GLY A 480 -13.73 55.53 -19.39
CA GLY A 480 -12.57 56.10 -18.71
C GLY A 480 -11.29 56.22 -19.55
N SER A 481 -10.14 56.21 -18.86
CA SER A 481 -8.78 56.08 -19.40
C SER A 481 -7.88 55.37 -18.39
N MET A 482 -6.97 54.50 -18.86
CA MET A 482 -5.91 53.88 -18.06
C MET A 482 -4.56 54.49 -18.44
N THR A 483 -3.74 54.82 -17.45
CA THR A 483 -2.34 55.19 -17.64
C THR A 483 -1.46 54.34 -16.74
N VAL A 484 -0.39 53.77 -17.31
CA VAL A 484 0.63 53.04 -16.56
C VAL A 484 1.92 53.84 -16.60
N SER A 485 2.41 54.27 -15.43
CA SER A 485 3.68 55.00 -15.33
C SER A 485 4.37 54.72 -14.00
N ASN A 486 5.70 54.58 -14.01
CA ASN A 486 6.51 54.31 -12.81
C ASN A 486 6.02 53.13 -11.95
N GLY A 487 5.48 52.06 -12.57
CA GLY A 487 4.97 50.89 -11.85
C GLY A 487 3.61 51.09 -11.16
N ILE A 488 2.90 52.18 -11.48
CA ILE A 488 1.54 52.47 -10.99
C ILE A 488 0.59 52.40 -12.18
N ALA A 489 -0.46 51.58 -12.06
CA ALA A 489 -1.61 51.60 -12.97
C ALA A 489 -2.67 52.56 -12.39
N SER A 490 -3.11 53.53 -13.18
CA SER A 490 -4.10 54.54 -12.79
C SER A 490 -5.28 54.50 -13.75
N PHE A 491 -6.46 54.15 -13.24
CA PHE A 491 -7.70 54.08 -13.99
C PHE A 491 -8.63 55.23 -13.59
N SER A 492 -8.94 56.11 -14.55
CA SER A 492 -9.85 57.24 -14.38
C SER A 492 -11.17 56.96 -15.10
N PRO A 493 -12.21 56.42 -14.43
CA PRO A 493 -13.52 56.20 -15.03
C PRO A 493 -14.24 57.53 -15.31
N LYS A 494 -15.04 57.59 -16.38
CA LYS A 494 -15.87 58.77 -16.74
C LYS A 494 -17.29 58.68 -16.20
N LYS A 495 -17.74 57.49 -15.80
CA LYS A 495 -19.06 57.23 -15.20
C LYS A 495 -19.05 55.89 -14.47
N ALA A 496 -20.05 55.68 -13.61
CA ALA A 496 -20.35 54.34 -13.08
C ALA A 496 -20.61 53.35 -14.22
N GLY A 497 -20.05 52.14 -14.11
CA GLY A 497 -20.01 51.11 -15.13
C GLY A 497 -18.74 51.11 -15.98
N ASP A 498 -17.95 52.19 -16.02
CA ASP A 498 -16.67 52.14 -16.73
C ASP A 498 -15.72 51.12 -16.06
N ALA A 499 -15.04 50.29 -16.85
CA ALA A 499 -14.27 49.14 -16.35
C ALA A 499 -12.95 48.93 -17.12
N PHE A 500 -12.04 48.15 -16.56
CA PHE A 500 -10.88 47.63 -17.27
C PHE A 500 -10.69 46.14 -17.00
N LEU A 501 -9.95 45.49 -17.90
CA LEU A 501 -9.53 44.10 -17.82
C LEU A 501 -8.02 44.03 -17.69
N ALA A 502 -7.54 43.23 -16.73
CA ALA A 502 -6.14 42.92 -16.51
C ALA A 502 -5.94 41.39 -16.62
N GLY A 503 -5.12 40.94 -17.57
CA GLY A 503 -4.71 39.55 -17.70
C GLY A 503 -3.40 39.27 -16.98
N PHE A 504 -3.26 38.07 -16.42
CA PHE A 504 -2.04 37.60 -15.77
C PHE A 504 -1.89 36.08 -15.88
N TYR A 505 -0.65 35.60 -15.90
CA TYR A 505 -0.34 34.17 -15.89
C TYR A 505 -0.03 33.70 -14.47
N LEU A 506 -0.61 32.57 -14.05
CA LEU A 506 -0.35 31.93 -12.76
C LEU A 506 0.41 30.61 -12.98
N ASP A 507 1.64 30.54 -12.49
CA ASP A 507 2.51 29.35 -12.65
C ASP A 507 2.44 28.35 -11.47
N ASN A 508 1.72 28.72 -10.40
CA ASN A 508 1.58 27.95 -9.16
C ASN A 508 0.47 26.89 -9.21
N ASP A 509 0.47 25.97 -8.24
CA ASP A 509 -0.54 24.91 -8.09
C ASP A 509 -1.95 25.41 -7.77
N ASP A 510 -2.96 24.70 -8.27
CA ASP A 510 -4.39 24.92 -8.02
C ASP A 510 -4.72 25.18 -6.54
N GLY A 511 -5.62 26.12 -6.25
CA GLY A 511 -6.13 26.33 -4.90
C GLY A 511 -6.96 27.60 -4.71
N ASP A 512 -7.38 27.83 -3.47
CA ASP A 512 -8.04 29.06 -3.05
C ASP A 512 -7.02 30.13 -2.64
N TYR A 513 -7.03 31.24 -3.37
CA TYR A 513 -6.14 32.37 -3.16
C TYR A 513 -6.88 33.54 -2.49
N GLU A 514 -6.33 34.06 -1.41
CA GLU A 514 -6.66 35.40 -0.94
C GLU A 514 -6.00 36.42 -1.88
N VAL A 515 -6.81 37.33 -2.42
CA VAL A 515 -6.34 38.39 -3.31
C VAL A 515 -6.14 39.66 -2.49
N VAL A 516 -5.05 40.38 -2.70
CA VAL A 516 -4.78 41.66 -2.01
C VAL A 516 -4.23 42.67 -3.00
N PHE A 517 -4.84 43.86 -3.08
CA PHE A 517 -4.29 44.95 -3.89
C PHE A 517 -3.41 45.87 -3.07
N GLY A 518 -2.19 46.13 -3.54
CA GLY A 518 -1.34 47.21 -3.06
C GLY A 518 -1.68 48.52 -3.75
N CYS A 519 -2.10 49.53 -2.99
CA CYS A 519 -2.44 50.87 -3.49
C CYS A 519 -1.44 51.92 -2.95
N PRO A 520 -1.07 52.95 -3.75
CA PRO A 520 -0.20 54.03 -3.29
C PRO A 520 -0.91 54.94 -2.27
N GLU A 521 -0.18 55.41 -1.25
CA GLU A 521 -0.73 56.24 -0.17
C GLU A 521 -1.37 57.54 -0.71
N ASN A 522 -2.66 57.75 -0.40
CA ASN A 522 -3.47 58.95 -0.69
C ASN A 522 -3.87 59.20 -2.15
N ASN A 523 -3.66 58.27 -3.09
CA ASN A 523 -3.93 58.52 -4.51
C ASN A 523 -5.04 57.66 -5.15
N SER A 524 -5.55 56.64 -4.46
CA SER A 524 -6.67 55.83 -4.94
C SER A 524 -7.91 56.16 -4.11
N ASN A 525 -8.99 56.58 -4.76
CA ASN A 525 -10.26 56.90 -4.11
C ASN A 525 -11.38 56.31 -4.97
N GLY A 526 -12.25 55.49 -4.39
CA GLY A 526 -13.38 54.94 -5.12
C GLY A 526 -13.76 53.54 -4.72
N SER A 527 -15.00 53.18 -5.05
CA SER A 527 -15.55 51.85 -4.81
C SER A 527 -15.73 51.11 -6.15
N TYR A 528 -15.31 49.85 -6.23
CA TYR A 528 -15.33 49.05 -7.45
C TYR A 528 -15.95 47.67 -7.23
N ASN A 529 -16.62 47.13 -8.24
CA ASN A 529 -16.96 45.71 -8.28
C ASN A 529 -15.78 44.94 -8.88
N VAL A 530 -15.39 43.84 -8.25
CA VAL A 530 -14.21 43.06 -8.62
C VAL A 530 -14.61 41.66 -9.04
N TYR A 531 -14.13 41.25 -10.21
CA TYR A 531 -14.41 39.95 -10.80
C TYR A 531 -13.12 39.26 -11.24
N ILE A 532 -13.04 37.95 -11.03
CA ILE A 532 -11.96 37.09 -11.53
C ILE A 532 -12.58 36.04 -12.44
N ASP A 533 -12.03 35.93 -13.64
CA ASP A 533 -12.53 35.09 -14.74
C ASP A 533 -14.03 35.27 -14.99
N GLY A 534 -14.50 36.52 -14.87
CA GLY A 534 -15.92 36.90 -15.01
C GLY A 534 -16.77 36.67 -13.75
N LYS A 535 -16.33 35.86 -12.79
CA LYS A 535 -17.07 35.61 -11.55
C LYS A 535 -16.84 36.74 -10.55
N MET A 536 -17.93 37.24 -9.95
CA MET A 536 -17.84 38.28 -8.93
C MET A 536 -17.13 37.77 -7.68
N LEU A 537 -15.97 38.34 -7.39
CA LEU A 537 -15.26 38.12 -6.13
C LEU A 537 -15.93 38.94 -5.02
N GLN A 538 -16.10 40.24 -5.23
CA GLN A 538 -16.66 41.15 -4.24
C GLN A 538 -17.21 42.43 -4.89
N SER A 539 -18.35 42.93 -4.41
CA SER A 539 -18.96 44.18 -4.88
C SER A 539 -18.64 45.36 -3.96
N LYS A 540 -18.67 46.57 -4.53
CA LYS A 540 -18.46 47.84 -3.82
C LYS A 540 -17.22 47.89 -2.92
N VAL A 541 -16.10 47.34 -3.38
CA VAL A 541 -14.83 47.32 -2.66
C VAL A 541 -14.20 48.71 -2.66
N ASP A 542 -13.91 49.25 -1.48
CA ASP A 542 -13.23 50.54 -1.32
C ASP A 542 -11.71 50.39 -1.48
N PHE A 543 -11.15 51.12 -2.45
CA PHE A 543 -9.71 51.12 -2.76
C PHE A 543 -8.96 52.30 -2.12
N SER A 544 -9.51 52.91 -1.08
CA SER A 544 -8.86 54.00 -0.32
C SER A 544 -7.74 53.55 0.61
N ALA A 545 -7.67 52.25 0.94
CA ALA A 545 -6.65 51.67 1.80
C ALA A 545 -5.35 51.32 1.03
N LYS A 546 -4.20 51.42 1.70
CA LYS A 546 -2.89 51.03 1.15
C LYS A 546 -2.82 49.55 0.74
N ALA A 547 -3.57 48.70 1.43
CA ALA A 547 -3.74 47.30 1.10
C ALA A 547 -5.24 46.97 1.18
N VAL A 548 -5.80 46.50 0.07
CA VAL A 548 -7.23 46.20 -0.04
C VAL A 548 -7.38 44.68 -0.04
N TYR A 549 -7.97 44.16 1.04
CA TYR A 549 -8.20 42.74 1.25
C TYR A 549 -9.63 42.38 0.86
N PHE A 550 -9.80 41.27 0.16
CA PHE A 550 -11.13 40.71 -0.11
C PHE A 550 -11.49 39.67 0.95
N TYR A 551 -12.76 39.64 1.36
CA TYR A 551 -13.23 38.67 2.35
C TYR A 551 -13.60 37.31 1.74
N LYS A 552 -13.61 37.20 0.41
CA LYS A 552 -13.74 35.93 -0.32
C LYS A 552 -12.40 35.56 -0.97
N THR A 553 -12.07 34.27 -0.96
CA THR A 553 -10.97 33.72 -1.76
C THR A 553 -11.40 33.51 -3.21
N ALA A 554 -10.43 33.50 -4.11
CA ALA A 554 -10.59 33.19 -5.53
C ALA A 554 -10.02 31.79 -5.82
N PRO A 555 -10.82 30.85 -6.34
CA PRO A 555 -10.31 29.57 -6.82
C PRO A 555 -9.55 29.81 -8.13
N LEU A 556 -8.25 29.55 -8.14
CA LEU A 556 -7.39 29.70 -9.32
C LEU A 556 -6.68 28.38 -9.61
N THR A 557 -6.50 28.09 -10.89
CA THR A 557 -5.74 26.94 -11.39
C THR A 557 -4.43 27.41 -12.00
N LYS A 558 -3.52 26.50 -12.36
CA LYS A 558 -2.37 26.87 -13.19
C LYS A 558 -2.84 27.30 -14.58
N GLY A 559 -2.40 28.47 -15.07
CA GLY A 559 -2.71 28.97 -16.42
C GLY A 559 -2.95 30.48 -16.49
N TYR A 560 -3.45 30.96 -17.63
CA TYR A 560 -3.76 32.38 -17.85
C TYR A 560 -5.15 32.78 -17.34
N HIS A 561 -5.22 33.84 -16.53
CA HIS A 561 -6.43 34.32 -15.87
C HIS A 561 -6.71 35.80 -16.17
N TYR A 562 -7.96 36.22 -15.91
CA TYR A 562 -8.42 37.58 -16.08
C TYR A 562 -9.02 38.17 -14.81
N LEU A 563 -8.65 39.40 -14.52
CA LEU A 563 -9.21 40.22 -13.45
C LEU A 563 -9.87 41.45 -14.05
N SER A 564 -11.10 41.76 -13.63
CA SER A 564 -11.80 42.96 -14.08
C SER A 564 -12.36 43.77 -12.91
N LEU A 565 -12.24 45.09 -13.03
CA LEU A 565 -12.72 46.05 -12.04
C LEU A 565 -13.65 47.05 -12.72
N GLU A 566 -14.86 47.15 -12.18
CA GLU A 566 -15.93 48.04 -12.67
C GLU A 566 -16.15 49.17 -11.67
N ALA A 567 -16.08 50.41 -12.13
CA ALA A 567 -16.25 51.59 -11.30
C ALA A 567 -17.70 51.78 -10.87
N THR A 568 -17.94 52.02 -9.57
CA THR A 568 -19.29 52.38 -9.08
C THR A 568 -19.55 53.89 -9.11
N SER A 569 -18.53 54.71 -9.40
CA SER A 569 -18.58 56.17 -9.49
C SER A 569 -17.40 56.73 -10.30
N GLU A 570 -17.37 58.04 -10.56
CA GLU A 570 -16.31 58.76 -11.30
C GLU A 570 -15.03 59.01 -10.47
N SER A 571 -14.62 58.05 -9.66
CA SER A 571 -13.46 58.19 -8.77
C SER A 571 -12.27 57.41 -9.33
N GLU A 572 -11.04 57.89 -9.15
CA GLU A 572 -9.83 57.31 -9.74
C GLU A 572 -9.26 56.16 -8.88
N LEU A 573 -8.93 55.04 -9.52
CA LEU A 573 -8.22 53.91 -8.91
C LEU A 573 -6.74 53.98 -9.27
N GLN A 574 -5.87 53.85 -8.27
CA GLN A 574 -4.45 53.61 -8.48
C GLN A 574 -3.98 52.37 -7.72
N PHE A 575 -3.21 51.50 -8.37
CA PHE A 575 -2.62 50.32 -7.72
C PHE A 575 -1.23 49.98 -8.29
N THR A 576 -0.44 49.28 -7.48
CA THR A 576 0.96 48.92 -7.78
C THR A 576 1.19 47.43 -7.88
N THR A 577 0.40 46.63 -7.16
CA THR A 577 0.65 45.20 -6.99
C THR A 577 -0.65 44.46 -6.71
N ILE A 578 -0.73 43.21 -7.15
CA ILE A 578 -1.73 42.23 -6.73
C ILE A 578 -0.98 41.07 -6.08
N LEU A 579 -1.26 40.81 -4.80
CA LEU A 579 -0.74 39.67 -4.07
C LEU A 579 -1.78 38.55 -4.07
N LEU A 580 -1.34 37.33 -4.40
CA LEU A 580 -2.15 36.11 -4.30
C LEU A 580 -1.54 35.22 -3.21
N ASN A 581 -2.23 35.11 -2.09
CA ASN A 581 -1.84 34.29 -0.95
C ASN A 581 -2.62 32.97 -0.96
N LYS A 582 -1.94 31.85 -1.23
CA LYS A 582 -2.56 30.52 -1.13
C LYS A 582 -2.85 30.17 0.33
N ASN A 583 -4.11 29.87 0.66
CA ASN A 583 -4.50 29.53 2.03
C ASN A 583 -3.92 28.16 2.44
N SER A 584 -3.00 28.13 3.42
CA SER A 584 -2.14 26.97 3.73
C SER A 584 -2.74 25.91 4.67
N GLN A 585 -4.06 25.78 4.72
CA GLN A 585 -4.71 24.67 5.45
C GLN A 585 -4.68 23.32 4.68
N SER A 586 -4.16 23.28 3.45
CA SER A 586 -3.95 22.02 2.73
C SER A 586 -2.45 21.72 2.57
N THR A 587 -2.01 20.71 3.33
CA THR A 587 -0.97 19.69 3.02
C THR A 587 0.15 20.09 2.06
N GLY A 588 1.40 19.99 2.56
CA GLY A 588 2.59 20.00 1.73
C GLY A 588 2.44 19.08 0.53
N ILE A 589 2.65 19.65 -0.65
CA ILE A 589 2.62 18.92 -1.91
C ILE A 589 3.82 17.99 -1.87
N SER A 590 3.56 16.75 -1.44
CA SER A 590 4.17 15.57 -2.04
C SER A 590 4.22 15.86 -3.53
N SER A 591 5.40 15.88 -4.14
CA SER A 591 5.46 15.63 -5.58
C SER A 591 4.62 14.36 -5.79
N ALA A 592 3.40 14.51 -6.30
CA ALA A 592 2.57 13.39 -6.63
C ALA A 592 3.32 12.74 -7.78
N LYS A 593 4.13 11.73 -7.47
CA LYS A 593 4.65 10.83 -8.48
C LYS A 593 3.42 10.34 -9.24
N ASN A 594 3.47 10.52 -10.56
CA ASN A 594 2.39 10.19 -11.48
C ASN A 594 1.84 8.78 -11.22
N PRO A 595 0.58 8.49 -11.57
CA PRO A 595 -0.03 7.19 -11.30
C PRO A 595 0.82 6.03 -11.86
N GLU A 596 1.32 5.19 -10.96
CA GLU A 596 2.06 3.97 -11.33
C GLU A 596 1.07 2.85 -11.67
N PHE A 597 1.26 2.20 -12.83
CA PHE A 597 0.50 1.02 -13.24
C PHE A 597 1.34 -0.23 -13.00
N SER A 598 0.78 -1.21 -12.29
CA SER A 598 1.45 -2.49 -12.06
C SER A 598 0.49 -3.67 -12.19
N PHE A 599 1.02 -4.76 -12.76
CA PHE A 599 0.30 -6.02 -12.93
C PHE A 599 1.17 -7.18 -12.47
N ALA A 600 0.77 -7.83 -11.38
CA ALA A 600 1.57 -8.86 -10.75
C ALA A 600 0.85 -10.21 -10.69
N VAL A 601 1.62 -11.29 -10.84
CA VAL A 601 1.19 -12.67 -10.71
C VAL A 601 1.97 -13.34 -9.58
N TYR A 602 1.27 -13.88 -8.59
CA TYR A 602 1.86 -14.73 -7.57
C TYR A 602 1.76 -16.20 -7.99
N TYR A 603 2.88 -16.92 -7.95
CA TYR A 603 3.00 -18.33 -8.33
C TYR A 603 3.94 -19.09 -7.40
N GLY A 604 4.14 -18.57 -6.20
CA GLY A 604 4.99 -19.15 -5.17
C GLY A 604 4.29 -20.22 -4.34
N ARG A 605 4.85 -20.42 -3.15
CA ARG A 605 4.43 -21.44 -2.20
C ARG A 605 3.03 -21.16 -1.67
N ASN A 606 2.12 -22.10 -1.89
CA ASN A 606 0.71 -21.96 -1.52
C ASN A 606 0.35 -22.71 -0.20
N THR A 607 1.33 -22.80 0.72
CA THR A 607 1.25 -23.57 1.98
C THR A 607 1.85 -22.81 3.16
N GLY A 608 1.58 -23.28 4.38
CA GLY A 608 2.04 -22.60 5.60
C GLY A 608 1.19 -21.35 5.85
N HIS A 609 1.82 -20.18 5.73
CA HIS A 609 1.17 -18.87 5.76
C HIS A 609 0.88 -18.31 4.35
N GLY A 610 1.07 -19.11 3.29
CA GLY A 610 0.55 -18.84 1.95
C GLY A 610 -0.87 -19.34 1.76
N HIS A 611 -1.63 -18.70 0.87
CA HIS A 611 -2.99 -19.11 0.49
C HIS A 611 -2.97 -20.14 -0.65
N ARG A 612 -4.14 -20.68 -1.04
CA ARG A 612 -4.31 -21.61 -2.18
C ARG A 612 -4.48 -20.87 -3.50
N ASP A 613 -3.53 -20.00 -3.83
CA ASP A 613 -3.70 -18.91 -4.77
C ASP A 613 -2.61 -18.89 -5.86
N THR A 614 -2.09 -20.05 -6.26
CA THR A 614 -1.11 -20.10 -7.34
C THR A 614 -1.72 -19.56 -8.64
N LEU A 615 -0.99 -18.66 -9.30
CA LEU A 615 -1.41 -17.81 -10.42
C LEU A 615 -2.46 -16.74 -10.06
N ASN A 616 -2.50 -16.25 -8.82
CA ASN A 616 -3.34 -15.11 -8.41
C ASN A 616 -2.86 -13.79 -9.03
N LEU A 617 -3.80 -12.90 -9.37
CA LEU A 617 -3.49 -11.54 -9.86
C LEU A 617 -3.59 -10.51 -8.77
N HIS A 618 -2.66 -9.56 -8.84
CA HIS A 618 -2.74 -8.29 -8.13
C HIS A 618 -2.63 -7.14 -9.15
N LEU A 619 -3.58 -6.21 -9.12
CA LEU A 619 -3.63 -5.05 -10.01
C LEU A 619 -3.51 -3.76 -9.20
N PHE A 620 -2.72 -2.82 -9.69
CA PHE A 620 -2.48 -1.53 -9.05
C PHE A 620 -2.47 -0.42 -10.08
N ALA A 621 -3.19 0.66 -9.78
CA ALA A 621 -3.13 1.93 -10.50
C ALA A 621 -3.46 3.07 -9.53
N PHE A 622 -3.03 4.29 -9.84
CA PHE A 622 -3.38 5.48 -9.04
C PHE A 622 -3.02 5.35 -7.54
N ASN A 623 -1.94 4.64 -7.21
CA ASN A 623 -1.49 4.33 -5.85
C ASN A 623 -2.48 3.52 -4.97
N ILE A 624 -3.52 2.93 -5.56
CA ILE A 624 -4.44 2.02 -4.88
C ILE A 624 -4.32 0.59 -5.45
N SER A 625 -4.74 -0.38 -4.65
CA SER A 625 -4.90 -1.76 -5.12
C SER A 625 -6.28 -1.90 -5.76
N LEU A 626 -6.31 -2.14 -7.08
CA LEU A 626 -7.55 -2.28 -7.84
C LEU A 626 -8.21 -3.66 -7.62
N ALA A 627 -7.39 -4.68 -7.39
CA ALA A 627 -7.79 -6.05 -7.14
C ALA A 627 -6.93 -6.63 -5.99
N PRO A 628 -7.20 -6.23 -4.75
CA PRO A 628 -6.39 -6.63 -3.59
C PRO A 628 -6.62 -8.09 -3.22
N ASP A 629 -5.65 -8.71 -2.56
CA ASP A 629 -5.91 -9.95 -1.82
C ASP A 629 -6.74 -9.64 -0.55
N LEU A 630 -7.39 -10.66 0.00
CA LEU A 630 -8.06 -10.55 1.29
C LEU A 630 -7.07 -10.43 2.45
N GLY A 631 -5.86 -10.97 2.30
CA GLY A 631 -4.77 -10.83 3.27
C GLY A 631 -4.97 -11.64 4.56
N TYR A 632 -4.51 -11.11 5.70
CA TYR A 632 -4.43 -11.87 6.96
C TYR A 632 -5.82 -12.29 7.49
N PRO A 633 -6.03 -13.56 7.93
CA PRO A 633 -7.31 -14.06 8.42
C PRO A 633 -7.87 -13.31 9.64
N GLU A 634 -9.13 -13.58 9.99
CA GLU A 634 -9.77 -12.92 11.13
C GLU A 634 -9.01 -13.27 12.43
N TYR A 635 -8.85 -14.55 12.74
CA TYR A 635 -8.01 -14.99 13.86
C TYR A 635 -6.97 -16.03 13.41
N ALA A 636 -5.79 -15.96 14.03
CA ALA A 636 -4.67 -16.86 13.77
C ALA A 636 -4.78 -18.16 14.59
N ASP A 637 -5.98 -18.70 14.77
CA ASP A 637 -6.22 -19.95 15.51
C ASP A 637 -6.87 -21.01 14.60
N SER A 638 -6.97 -22.24 15.12
CA SER A 638 -7.53 -23.38 14.39
C SER A 638 -9.06 -23.48 14.46
N VAL A 639 -9.70 -22.54 15.16
CA VAL A 639 -11.15 -22.52 15.41
C VAL A 639 -11.83 -21.47 14.53
N ASP A 640 -11.11 -20.46 14.06
CA ASP A 640 -11.61 -19.47 13.11
C ASP A 640 -12.03 -20.11 11.80
N MET A 641 -13.35 -20.14 11.60
CA MET A 641 -13.96 -20.68 10.40
C MET A 641 -13.74 -19.75 9.19
N HIS A 642 -13.48 -18.46 9.40
CA HIS A 642 -13.19 -17.50 8.34
C HIS A 642 -11.84 -17.77 7.67
N ARG A 643 -10.90 -18.42 8.37
CA ARG A 643 -9.67 -18.94 7.76
C ARG A 643 -9.95 -19.96 6.65
N ARG A 644 -11.07 -20.69 6.71
CA ARG A 644 -11.49 -21.64 5.67
C ARG A 644 -12.10 -20.98 4.43
N TRP A 645 -12.20 -19.65 4.43
CA TRP A 645 -12.59 -18.84 3.29
C TRP A 645 -11.36 -18.12 2.71
N VAL A 646 -10.72 -17.30 3.54
CA VAL A 646 -9.64 -16.38 3.15
C VAL A 646 -8.46 -17.08 2.47
N SER A 647 -8.10 -18.29 2.90
CA SER A 647 -6.92 -18.99 2.35
C SER A 647 -7.24 -19.94 1.18
N THR A 648 -8.45 -19.90 0.62
CA THR A 648 -8.94 -20.89 -0.37
C THR A 648 -8.98 -20.33 -1.77
N THR A 649 -8.83 -21.19 -2.80
CA THR A 649 -8.65 -20.75 -4.19
C THR A 649 -9.76 -19.84 -4.70
N ILE A 650 -11.02 -20.06 -4.31
CA ILE A 650 -12.17 -19.30 -4.84
C ILE A 650 -12.18 -17.84 -4.40
N SER A 651 -11.51 -17.52 -3.29
CA SER A 651 -11.39 -16.15 -2.79
C SER A 651 -10.37 -15.29 -3.55
N HIS A 652 -9.62 -15.88 -4.49
CA HIS A 652 -8.50 -15.22 -5.19
C HIS A 652 -8.78 -15.07 -6.69
N ASN A 653 -8.02 -14.17 -7.34
CA ASN A 653 -8.14 -13.85 -8.76
C ASN A 653 -7.45 -14.91 -9.64
N THR A 654 -7.96 -16.15 -9.63
CA THR A 654 -7.41 -17.31 -10.35
C THR A 654 -8.50 -18.29 -10.80
N VAL A 655 -8.13 -19.43 -11.39
CA VAL A 655 -9.07 -20.43 -11.90
C VAL A 655 -9.21 -21.64 -10.96
N ILE A 656 -10.45 -22.09 -10.78
CA ILE A 656 -10.78 -23.33 -10.07
C ILE A 656 -11.15 -24.42 -11.04
N VAL A 657 -10.73 -25.65 -10.72
CA VAL A 657 -11.06 -26.85 -11.48
C VAL A 657 -11.88 -27.79 -10.61
N ASN A 658 -12.95 -28.36 -11.18
CA ASN A 658 -13.84 -29.32 -10.52
C ASN A 658 -14.46 -28.82 -9.19
N ASP A 659 -14.56 -27.50 -9.02
CA ASP A 659 -15.08 -26.87 -7.80
C ASP A 659 -14.26 -27.29 -6.54
N THR A 660 -12.96 -27.60 -6.69
CA THR A 660 -12.04 -27.98 -5.60
C THR A 660 -10.90 -26.98 -5.38
N GLU A 661 -10.27 -27.04 -4.20
CA GLU A 661 -9.07 -26.24 -3.90
C GLU A 661 -7.83 -26.75 -4.65
N GLN A 662 -6.91 -25.85 -4.97
CA GLN A 662 -5.59 -26.21 -5.50
C GLN A 662 -4.82 -27.17 -4.59
N LEU A 663 -4.03 -28.06 -5.20
CA LEU A 663 -3.04 -28.88 -4.52
C LEU A 663 -1.93 -28.04 -3.88
N LYS A 664 -1.21 -28.65 -2.95
CA LYS A 664 0.00 -28.04 -2.36
C LYS A 664 1.08 -27.88 -3.42
N SER A 665 1.57 -26.66 -3.58
CA SER A 665 2.64 -26.27 -4.49
C SER A 665 3.67 -25.40 -3.77
N VAL A 666 4.92 -25.55 -4.19
CA VAL A 666 6.05 -24.73 -3.71
C VAL A 666 6.35 -23.60 -4.69
N ILE A 667 6.24 -23.85 -6.00
CA ILE A 667 6.63 -22.89 -7.03
C ILE A 667 6.03 -23.29 -8.39
N GLY A 668 5.54 -22.31 -9.15
CA GLY A 668 5.21 -22.41 -10.57
C GLY A 668 6.43 -22.15 -11.47
N LYS A 669 6.30 -22.43 -12.76
CA LYS A 669 7.37 -22.25 -13.74
C LYS A 669 7.10 -21.05 -14.63
N THR A 670 8.04 -20.12 -14.63
CA THR A 670 8.07 -19.04 -15.63
C THR A 670 8.45 -19.65 -16.98
N GLU A 671 7.63 -19.39 -18.00
CA GLU A 671 7.86 -19.83 -19.38
C GLU A 671 8.40 -18.66 -20.22
N HIS A 672 7.81 -17.48 -20.07
CA HIS A 672 8.29 -16.23 -20.68
C HIS A 672 8.19 -15.06 -19.70
N TYR A 673 9.12 -14.11 -19.84
CA TYR A 673 9.09 -12.85 -19.12
C TYR A 673 9.86 -11.80 -19.92
N ASP A 674 9.28 -10.61 -20.09
CA ASP A 674 9.92 -9.48 -20.76
C ASP A 674 9.45 -8.17 -20.12
N LYS A 675 10.37 -7.23 -19.90
CA LYS A 675 10.10 -5.92 -19.30
C LYS A 675 10.37 -4.77 -20.27
N ASN A 676 10.05 -4.97 -21.55
CA ASN A 676 10.22 -3.94 -22.57
C ASN A 676 9.27 -2.75 -22.32
N ALA A 677 9.72 -1.53 -22.59
CA ALA A 677 8.96 -0.31 -22.31
C ALA A 677 7.63 -0.22 -23.07
N TYR A 678 7.51 -0.87 -24.23
CA TYR A 678 6.27 -0.90 -25.02
C TYR A 678 5.30 -1.98 -24.53
N VAL A 679 5.79 -3.22 -24.39
CA VAL A 679 4.99 -4.35 -23.91
C VAL A 679 5.79 -5.09 -22.85
N GLN A 680 5.20 -5.22 -21.67
CA GLN A 680 5.71 -6.10 -20.64
C GLN A 680 4.88 -7.37 -20.62
N LEU A 681 5.52 -8.52 -20.42
CA LEU A 681 4.94 -9.84 -20.59
C LEU A 681 5.38 -10.74 -19.43
N SER A 682 4.45 -11.52 -18.90
CA SER A 682 4.71 -12.63 -17.99
C SER A 682 3.86 -13.83 -18.40
N ASP A 683 4.46 -15.01 -18.41
CA ASP A 683 3.80 -16.25 -18.79
C ASP A 683 4.27 -17.37 -17.87
N ILE A 684 3.34 -17.93 -17.10
CA ILE A 684 3.64 -18.83 -15.99
C ILE A 684 2.73 -20.06 -16.05
N SER A 685 3.32 -21.24 -15.94
CA SER A 685 2.63 -22.52 -15.81
C SER A 685 2.72 -23.05 -14.36
N ALA A 686 1.71 -23.79 -13.92
CA ALA A 686 1.73 -24.44 -12.62
C ALA A 686 1.08 -25.83 -12.68
N ASN A 687 1.48 -26.70 -11.75
CA ASN A 687 0.83 -28.00 -11.56
C ASN A 687 0.15 -28.00 -10.19
N VAL A 688 -1.14 -27.66 -10.18
CA VAL A 688 -1.95 -27.46 -8.96
C VAL A 688 -3.26 -28.25 -8.96
N TYR A 689 -3.51 -29.06 -9.98
CA TYR A 689 -4.64 -29.98 -10.07
C TYR A 689 -4.23 -31.23 -10.84
N ASP A 690 -4.50 -32.42 -10.29
CA ASP A 690 -4.13 -33.71 -10.90
C ASP A 690 -4.85 -33.96 -12.24
N GLU A 691 -6.05 -33.41 -12.39
CA GLU A 691 -6.89 -33.59 -13.58
C GLU A 691 -6.55 -32.63 -14.73
N THR A 692 -5.55 -31.77 -14.56
CA THR A 692 -5.15 -30.79 -15.58
C THR A 692 -3.85 -31.19 -16.28
N SER A 693 -3.84 -31.10 -17.61
CA SER A 693 -2.61 -31.18 -18.40
C SER A 693 -2.02 -29.80 -18.68
N GLU A 694 -2.81 -28.74 -18.47
CA GLU A 694 -2.40 -27.35 -18.63
C GLU A 694 -3.14 -26.49 -17.61
N TYR A 695 -2.38 -25.67 -16.88
CA TYR A 695 -2.86 -24.60 -16.01
C TYR A 695 -1.83 -23.47 -16.11
N ARG A 696 -2.07 -22.54 -17.05
CA ARG A 696 -1.07 -21.57 -17.51
C ARG A 696 -1.71 -20.20 -17.72
N ARG A 697 -1.05 -19.16 -17.26
CA ARG A 697 -1.51 -17.77 -17.35
C ARG A 697 -0.47 -16.92 -18.05
N THR A 698 -0.88 -16.24 -19.12
CA THR A 698 -0.08 -15.25 -19.83
C THR A 698 -0.70 -13.88 -19.64
N THR A 699 0.02 -12.98 -18.98
CA THR A 699 -0.38 -11.61 -18.71
C THR A 699 0.52 -10.63 -19.45
N ALA A 700 -0.05 -9.61 -20.07
CA ALA A 700 0.69 -8.53 -20.69
C ALA A 700 0.19 -7.17 -20.21
N MET A 701 1.11 -6.21 -20.10
CA MET A 701 0.80 -4.81 -19.88
C MET A 701 1.30 -4.03 -21.09
N ILE A 702 0.37 -3.34 -21.76
CA ILE A 702 0.66 -2.60 -22.98
C ILE A 702 0.64 -1.13 -22.66
N THR A 703 1.76 -0.46 -22.92
CA THR A 703 1.89 0.98 -22.79
C THR A 703 0.98 1.67 -23.82
N ALA A 704 -0.02 2.41 -23.33
CA ALA A 704 -0.93 3.19 -24.17
C ALA A 704 -0.29 4.55 -24.53
N ASN A 705 0.34 5.21 -23.55
CA ASN A 705 1.13 6.44 -23.70
C ASN A 705 2.16 6.55 -22.57
N ASP A 706 2.82 7.71 -22.43
CA ASP A 706 3.86 7.93 -21.41
C ASP A 706 3.38 7.72 -19.96
N SER A 707 2.07 7.79 -19.74
CA SER A 707 1.42 7.81 -18.41
C SER A 707 0.43 6.68 -18.14
N LEU A 708 -0.07 6.01 -19.17
CA LEU A 708 -1.18 5.07 -19.06
C LEU A 708 -0.84 3.74 -19.73
N ALA A 709 -1.34 2.66 -19.14
CA ALA A 709 -1.32 1.32 -19.70
C ALA A 709 -2.67 0.62 -19.48
N TYR A 710 -2.88 -0.43 -20.27
CA TYR A 710 -3.94 -1.40 -20.04
C TYR A 710 -3.34 -2.81 -20.00
N TYR A 711 -4.12 -3.74 -19.47
CA TYR A 711 -3.69 -5.11 -19.21
C TYR A 711 -4.45 -6.09 -20.08
N VAL A 712 -3.80 -7.18 -20.44
CA VAL A 712 -4.42 -8.33 -21.10
C VAL A 712 -4.04 -9.61 -20.36
N ASP A 713 -5.01 -10.50 -20.16
CA ASP A 713 -4.85 -11.77 -19.45
C ASP A 713 -5.39 -12.92 -20.31
N PHE A 714 -4.57 -13.94 -20.54
CA PHE A 714 -4.92 -15.19 -21.20
C PHE A 714 -4.69 -16.35 -20.23
N PHE A 715 -5.77 -16.96 -19.72
CA PHE A 715 -5.68 -18.09 -18.79
C PHE A 715 -6.16 -19.38 -19.48
N ARG A 716 -5.23 -20.31 -19.72
CA ARG A 716 -5.51 -21.63 -20.30
C ARG A 716 -5.61 -22.71 -19.24
N VAL A 717 -6.68 -23.47 -19.31
CA VAL A 717 -6.87 -24.69 -18.53
C VAL A 717 -7.35 -25.83 -19.42
N THR A 718 -6.65 -26.96 -19.38
CA THR A 718 -7.03 -28.19 -20.09
C THR A 718 -7.16 -29.35 -19.11
N GLY A 719 -8.32 -29.99 -19.09
CA GLY A 719 -8.66 -31.06 -18.16
C GLY A 719 -10.00 -30.82 -17.45
N GLY A 720 -10.29 -31.62 -16.43
CA GLY A 720 -11.46 -31.41 -15.55
C GLY A 720 -12.84 -31.40 -16.23
N SER A 721 -13.84 -30.97 -15.47
CA SER A 721 -15.26 -30.95 -15.85
C SER A 721 -16.00 -29.64 -15.49
N SER A 722 -15.39 -28.82 -14.63
CA SER A 722 -15.84 -27.47 -14.27
C SER A 722 -14.61 -26.58 -14.20
N HIS A 723 -14.63 -25.43 -14.85
CA HIS A 723 -13.65 -24.35 -14.69
C HIS A 723 -14.36 -23.08 -14.25
N ILE A 724 -13.91 -22.44 -13.18
CA ILE A 724 -14.44 -21.15 -12.71
C ILE A 724 -13.30 -20.16 -12.65
N TYR A 725 -13.35 -19.11 -13.47
CA TYR A 725 -12.50 -17.94 -13.33
C TYR A 725 -13.12 -17.02 -12.27
N SER A 726 -12.47 -16.92 -11.11
CA SER A 726 -12.87 -16.03 -10.02
C SER A 726 -12.07 -14.73 -10.11
N PHE A 727 -12.75 -13.59 -9.99
CA PHE A 727 -12.11 -12.29 -10.01
C PHE A 727 -12.89 -11.28 -9.18
N HIS A 728 -12.20 -10.43 -8.43
CA HIS A 728 -12.80 -9.31 -7.73
C HIS A 728 -11.91 -8.06 -7.79
N GLY A 729 -12.57 -6.90 -7.77
CA GLY A 729 -11.92 -5.63 -7.50
C GLY A 729 -11.79 -5.35 -6.00
N GLY A 730 -11.35 -4.14 -5.68
CA GLY A 730 -11.39 -3.57 -4.34
C GLY A 730 -12.82 -3.26 -3.87
N GLU A 731 -12.94 -2.49 -2.79
CA GLU A 731 -14.23 -1.94 -2.38
C GLU A 731 -14.80 -1.09 -3.52
N ALA A 732 -16.10 -1.24 -3.79
CA ALA A 732 -16.77 -0.53 -4.86
C ALA A 732 -18.14 -0.06 -4.40
N GLU A 733 -18.53 1.15 -4.77
CA GLU A 733 -19.87 1.68 -4.53
C GLU A 733 -20.93 0.91 -5.32
N SER A 734 -20.54 0.48 -6.52
CA SER A 734 -21.37 -0.34 -7.40
C SER A 734 -20.51 -1.14 -8.38
N VAL A 735 -21.08 -2.24 -8.86
CA VAL A 735 -20.53 -3.04 -9.95
C VAL A 735 -21.56 -3.13 -11.06
N GLU A 736 -21.21 -2.56 -12.21
CA GLU A 736 -22.05 -2.48 -13.39
C GLU A 736 -21.64 -3.54 -14.41
N THR A 737 -22.58 -3.97 -15.26
CA THR A 737 -22.31 -4.95 -16.31
C THR A 737 -22.92 -4.55 -17.65
N GLU A 738 -22.25 -4.96 -18.72
CA GLU A 738 -22.73 -4.85 -20.11
C GLU A 738 -22.66 -6.24 -20.75
N GLY A 739 -23.71 -6.63 -21.50
CA GLY A 739 -23.75 -7.95 -22.16
C GLY A 739 -24.17 -9.13 -21.28
N LEU A 740 -24.58 -8.87 -20.02
CA LEU A 740 -25.12 -9.90 -19.11
C LEU A 740 -26.58 -9.63 -18.77
N ASN A 741 -27.36 -10.70 -18.61
CA ASN A 741 -28.75 -10.66 -18.20
C ASN A 741 -28.91 -11.28 -16.80
N LEU A 742 -28.30 -10.61 -15.82
CA LEU A 742 -28.20 -11.08 -14.44
C LEU A 742 -29.57 -11.15 -13.75
N LYS A 743 -29.86 -12.32 -13.17
CA LYS A 743 -31.06 -12.58 -12.36
C LYS A 743 -30.68 -12.75 -10.90
N LYS A 744 -31.37 -12.00 -10.05
CA LYS A 744 -31.24 -12.08 -8.60
C LYS A 744 -31.65 -13.46 -8.08
N GLN A 745 -30.78 -14.12 -7.31
CA GLN A 745 -31.13 -15.31 -6.53
C GLN A 745 -31.91 -14.86 -5.29
N ALA A 746 -33.24 -14.77 -5.44
CA ALA A 746 -34.11 -14.18 -4.42
C ALA A 746 -35.35 -15.04 -4.10
N ASP A 747 -35.95 -14.76 -2.94
CA ASP A 747 -37.28 -15.24 -2.59
C ASP A 747 -38.39 -14.53 -3.38
N GLU A 748 -39.65 -14.92 -3.18
CA GLU A 748 -40.82 -14.32 -3.82
C GLU A 748 -40.99 -12.82 -3.48
N SER A 749 -40.36 -12.34 -2.41
CA SER A 749 -40.40 -10.93 -1.98
C SER A 749 -39.22 -10.11 -2.54
N GLY A 750 -38.31 -10.74 -3.29
CA GLY A 750 -37.14 -10.10 -3.88
C GLY A 750 -35.93 -9.97 -2.94
N ASN A 751 -35.92 -10.62 -1.78
CA ASN A 751 -34.77 -10.65 -0.88
C ASN A 751 -33.77 -11.72 -1.32
N TYR A 752 -32.47 -11.45 -1.23
CA TYR A 752 -31.45 -12.46 -1.54
C TYR A 752 -31.58 -13.68 -0.61
N ILE A 753 -31.39 -14.86 -1.17
CA ILE A 753 -31.43 -16.13 -0.42
C ILE A 753 -30.19 -17.00 -0.69
N GLY A 754 -29.79 -17.75 0.33
CA GLY A 754 -28.70 -18.72 0.28
C GLY A 754 -27.35 -18.17 -0.16
N THR A 755 -26.59 -19.00 -0.88
CA THR A 755 -25.21 -18.76 -1.28
C THR A 755 -24.97 -19.06 -2.76
N TYR A 756 -23.75 -18.82 -3.26
CA TYR A 756 -23.36 -19.21 -4.62
C TYR A 756 -23.36 -20.74 -4.82
N GLU A 757 -23.22 -21.51 -3.76
CA GLU A 757 -23.35 -22.96 -3.85
C GLU A 757 -24.81 -23.42 -3.96
N SER A 758 -25.70 -22.83 -3.18
CA SER A 758 -27.11 -23.22 -3.15
C SER A 758 -28.01 -22.15 -2.51
N PRO A 759 -29.24 -21.93 -3.02
CA PRO A 759 -30.22 -21.04 -2.41
C PRO A 759 -30.72 -21.52 -1.03
N TYR A 760 -30.43 -22.77 -0.65
CA TYR A 760 -30.87 -23.38 0.60
C TYR A 760 -29.75 -23.51 1.66
N LEU A 761 -28.56 -22.98 1.36
CA LEU A 761 -27.40 -23.11 2.23
C LEU A 761 -27.11 -21.77 2.91
N ASP A 762 -26.92 -21.79 4.23
CA ASP A 762 -26.57 -20.59 4.99
C ASP A 762 -25.13 -20.15 4.68
N TRP A 763 -24.91 -18.84 4.64
CA TRP A 763 -23.59 -18.26 4.44
C TRP A 763 -22.60 -18.71 5.51
N GLY A 764 -21.39 -19.09 5.08
CA GLY A 764 -20.33 -19.58 5.98
C GLY A 764 -20.43 -21.06 6.34
N THR A 765 -21.39 -21.80 5.76
CA THR A 765 -21.44 -23.26 5.90
C THR A 765 -20.19 -23.89 5.29
N VAL A 766 -19.50 -24.77 6.02
CA VAL A 766 -18.30 -25.43 5.50
C VAL A 766 -18.69 -26.58 4.59
N THR A 767 -18.40 -26.40 3.30
CA THR A 767 -18.59 -27.39 2.22
C THR A 767 -17.27 -27.62 1.50
N ASP A 768 -17.13 -28.71 0.74
CA ASP A 768 -15.90 -29.01 0.01
C ASP A 768 -15.53 -27.95 -1.04
N SER A 769 -16.54 -27.28 -1.64
CA SER A 769 -16.33 -26.28 -2.68
C SER A 769 -15.99 -24.88 -2.17
N ARG A 770 -16.29 -24.59 -0.88
CA ARG A 770 -16.15 -23.26 -0.25
C ARG A 770 -16.99 -22.14 -0.90
N MET A 771 -17.90 -22.47 -1.83
CA MET A 771 -18.75 -21.50 -2.51
C MET A 771 -19.89 -20.98 -1.61
N ALA A 772 -20.14 -21.64 -0.49
CA ALA A 772 -21.04 -21.19 0.58
C ALA A 772 -20.62 -19.86 1.26
N TRP A 773 -19.42 -19.34 0.96
CA TRP A 773 -18.90 -18.09 1.52
C TRP A 773 -19.25 -16.85 0.67
N PHE A 774 -20.02 -17.03 -0.40
CA PHE A 774 -20.58 -15.94 -1.18
C PHE A 774 -22.07 -15.76 -0.89
N LYS A 775 -22.50 -14.51 -0.78
CA LYS A 775 -23.91 -14.12 -0.63
C LYS A 775 -24.31 -13.08 -1.68
N ASN A 776 -25.59 -12.69 -1.68
CA ASN A 776 -26.11 -11.68 -2.60
C ASN A 776 -25.86 -12.04 -4.08
N VAL A 777 -26.25 -13.25 -4.47
CA VAL A 777 -25.88 -13.84 -5.76
C VAL A 777 -26.81 -13.38 -6.88
N ASP A 778 -26.24 -12.87 -7.96
CA ASP A 778 -26.92 -12.63 -9.23
C ASP A 778 -26.31 -13.55 -10.30
N ARG A 779 -27.14 -14.18 -11.14
CA ARG A 779 -26.69 -15.17 -12.14
C ARG A 779 -27.20 -14.86 -13.52
N ASP A 780 -26.35 -14.98 -14.51
CA ASP A 780 -26.71 -15.19 -15.90
C ASP A 780 -26.37 -16.64 -16.27
N ALA A 781 -27.41 -17.45 -16.53
CA ALA A 781 -27.26 -18.87 -16.83
C ALA A 781 -27.06 -19.17 -18.32
N ASP A 782 -27.09 -18.14 -19.17
CA ASP A 782 -26.85 -18.25 -20.63
C ASP A 782 -26.13 -16.97 -21.12
N PRO A 783 -24.95 -16.66 -20.58
CA PRO A 783 -24.21 -15.46 -20.93
C PRO A 783 -23.70 -15.53 -22.37
N GLY A 784 -23.58 -14.37 -23.01
CA GLY A 784 -22.88 -14.27 -24.30
C GLY A 784 -21.38 -14.56 -24.17
N ASN A 785 -20.71 -14.66 -25.32
CA ASN A 785 -19.26 -14.91 -25.38
C ASN A 785 -18.40 -13.67 -25.06
N THR A 786 -19.04 -12.53 -24.81
CA THR A 786 -18.39 -11.27 -24.47
C THR A 786 -19.28 -10.49 -23.51
N PHE A 787 -18.69 -10.00 -22.44
CA PHE A 787 -19.35 -9.11 -21.48
C PHE A 787 -18.34 -8.20 -20.81
N LYS A 788 -18.83 -7.11 -20.22
CA LYS A 788 -18.04 -6.14 -19.47
C LYS A 788 -18.50 -6.08 -18.02
N VAL A 789 -17.56 -5.89 -17.10
CA VAL A 789 -17.80 -5.60 -15.69
C VAL A 789 -17.02 -4.36 -15.29
N VAL A 790 -17.69 -3.39 -14.66
CA VAL A 790 -17.09 -2.13 -14.21
C VAL A 790 -17.27 -2.02 -12.70
N TRP A 791 -16.16 -1.98 -11.96
CA TRP A 791 -16.15 -1.67 -10.53
C TRP A 791 -15.93 -0.16 -10.36
N ASN A 792 -16.93 0.54 -9.82
CA ASN A 792 -16.80 1.93 -9.39
C ASN A 792 -16.14 1.93 -7.99
N LEU A 793 -14.81 2.03 -7.96
CA LEU A 793 -13.98 1.77 -6.78
C LEU A 793 -14.08 2.90 -5.75
N VAL A 794 -14.03 2.50 -4.47
CA VAL A 794 -13.87 3.38 -3.32
C VAL A 794 -12.39 3.41 -2.95
N ASP A 795 -11.81 4.61 -2.80
CA ASP A 795 -10.50 4.77 -2.19
C ASP A 795 -10.62 4.68 -0.66
N THR A 796 -10.83 3.47 -0.15
CA THR A 796 -11.08 3.17 1.27
C THR A 796 -10.04 3.78 2.22
N TYR A 797 -8.81 3.99 1.73
CA TYR A 797 -7.67 4.41 2.53
C TYR A 797 -7.09 5.78 2.14
N ASP A 798 -7.76 6.53 1.25
CA ASP A 798 -7.33 7.88 0.82
C ASP A 798 -5.88 7.90 0.30
N MET A 799 -5.56 6.96 -0.59
CA MET A 799 -4.21 6.76 -1.14
C MET A 799 -4.00 7.36 -2.52
N SER A 800 -5.08 7.71 -3.23
CA SER A 800 -5.07 8.28 -4.59
C SER A 800 -5.01 9.81 -4.62
N LYS A 801 -4.56 10.45 -3.54
CA LYS A 801 -4.56 11.92 -3.33
C LYS A 801 -4.13 12.70 -4.58
N GLY A 802 -4.95 13.68 -4.97
CA GLY A 802 -4.78 14.48 -6.19
C GLY A 802 -5.39 13.88 -7.46
N ILE A 803 -5.80 12.61 -7.46
CA ILE A 803 -6.40 11.90 -8.60
C ILE A 803 -7.91 11.69 -8.38
N SER A 804 -8.32 11.13 -7.23
CA SER A 804 -9.75 10.82 -6.95
C SER A 804 -10.58 11.98 -6.41
N GLU A 805 -9.95 13.00 -5.82
CA GLU A 805 -10.67 14.17 -5.26
C GLU A 805 -11.44 14.96 -6.33
N LYS A 806 -11.11 14.77 -7.61
CA LYS A 806 -11.78 15.40 -8.74
C LYS A 806 -12.82 14.48 -9.41
N HIS A 807 -12.63 13.16 -9.46
CA HIS A 807 -13.45 12.21 -10.24
C HIS A 807 -13.43 10.76 -9.68
N GLY A 808 -14.49 9.98 -9.93
CA GLY A 808 -14.63 8.60 -9.40
C GLY A 808 -13.71 7.57 -10.08
N LEU A 809 -12.97 6.79 -9.28
CA LEU A 809 -12.06 5.74 -9.78
C LEU A 809 -12.83 4.52 -10.30
N LYS A 810 -12.44 4.02 -11.47
CA LYS A 810 -13.06 2.84 -12.09
C LYS A 810 -12.02 1.82 -12.51
N MET A 811 -12.37 0.54 -12.33
CA MET A 811 -11.71 -0.58 -12.97
C MET A 811 -12.70 -1.28 -13.88
N GLU A 812 -12.34 -1.46 -15.13
CA GLU A 812 -13.17 -2.11 -16.14
C GLU A 812 -12.48 -3.35 -16.68
N MET A 813 -13.23 -4.44 -16.79
CA MET A 813 -12.80 -5.71 -17.36
C MET A 813 -13.76 -6.14 -18.45
N THR A 814 -13.24 -6.31 -19.67
CA THR A 814 -13.97 -6.96 -20.77
C THR A 814 -13.50 -8.41 -20.86
N MET A 815 -14.43 -9.35 -20.75
CA MET A 815 -14.20 -10.79 -20.75
C MET A 815 -14.59 -11.42 -22.08
N PHE A 816 -13.78 -12.36 -22.56
CA PHE A 816 -14.04 -13.16 -23.76
C PHE A 816 -13.84 -14.65 -23.46
N GLY A 817 -14.77 -15.47 -23.93
CA GLY A 817 -14.72 -16.92 -23.79
C GLY A 817 -16.10 -17.55 -23.94
N ASP A 818 -16.14 -18.88 -23.93
CA ASP A 818 -17.41 -19.61 -23.90
C ASP A 818 -17.75 -19.97 -22.44
N PHE A 819 -18.84 -19.40 -21.92
CA PHE A 819 -19.27 -19.57 -20.53
C PHE A 819 -20.62 -20.28 -20.47
N THR A 820 -20.80 -21.13 -19.46
CA THR A 820 -22.09 -21.77 -19.15
C THR A 820 -22.85 -21.00 -18.07
N GLU A 821 -22.17 -20.16 -17.29
CA GLU A 821 -22.78 -19.26 -16.31
C GLU A 821 -21.81 -18.11 -16.03
N VAL A 822 -22.33 -16.91 -15.80
CA VAL A 822 -21.61 -15.81 -15.15
C VAL A 822 -22.41 -15.38 -13.92
N ALA A 823 -21.75 -15.26 -12.77
CA ALA A 823 -22.38 -14.80 -11.54
C ALA A 823 -21.64 -13.61 -10.93
N LEU A 824 -22.39 -12.75 -10.24
CA LEU A 824 -21.85 -11.77 -9.31
C LEU A 824 -22.26 -12.12 -7.88
N ALA A 825 -21.34 -12.03 -6.92
CA ALA A 825 -21.65 -12.28 -5.51
C ALA A 825 -20.70 -11.54 -4.56
N ASP A 826 -21.10 -11.36 -3.31
CA ASP A 826 -20.31 -10.69 -2.28
C ASP A 826 -19.49 -11.70 -1.49
N GLY A 827 -18.18 -11.49 -1.45
CA GLY A 827 -17.27 -12.11 -0.49
C GLY A 827 -17.00 -11.15 0.67
N ILE A 828 -16.77 -11.69 1.87
CA ILE A 828 -16.55 -10.89 3.08
C ILE A 828 -15.07 -10.95 3.48
N PRO A 829 -14.37 -9.80 3.51
CA PRO A 829 -13.03 -9.71 4.08
C PRO A 829 -12.99 -10.00 5.59
N PRO A 830 -11.80 -10.25 6.16
CA PRO A 830 -11.62 -10.38 7.62
C PRO A 830 -12.23 -9.17 8.38
N ARG A 831 -13.12 -9.43 9.34
CA ARG A 831 -13.94 -8.36 9.97
C ARG A 831 -13.30 -7.70 11.18
N ASN A 832 -12.23 -8.28 11.72
CA ASN A 832 -11.54 -7.77 12.89
C ASN A 832 -10.42 -6.77 12.55
N LYS A 833 -10.23 -6.45 11.26
CA LYS A 833 -9.28 -5.44 10.81
C LYS A 833 -10.02 -4.11 10.69
N VAL A 834 -9.46 -3.06 11.29
CA VAL A 834 -10.07 -1.73 11.29
C VAL A 834 -10.15 -1.22 9.85
N ASN A 835 -11.31 -0.71 9.43
CA ASN A 835 -11.57 -0.16 8.09
C ASN A 835 -11.48 -1.14 6.93
N ASN A 836 -11.41 -2.46 7.17
CA ASN A 836 -11.58 -3.42 6.08
C ASN A 836 -12.96 -3.22 5.42
N PRO A 837 -13.07 -3.39 4.08
CA PRO A 837 -14.34 -3.28 3.38
C PRO A 837 -15.38 -4.23 3.94
N SER A 838 -16.64 -3.78 4.00
CA SER A 838 -17.74 -4.61 4.51
C SER A 838 -18.03 -5.83 3.62
N SER A 839 -17.73 -5.71 2.33
CA SER A 839 -17.72 -6.77 1.33
C SER A 839 -16.92 -6.33 0.10
N VAL A 840 -16.45 -7.28 -0.70
CA VAL A 840 -15.96 -7.04 -2.07
C VAL A 840 -16.76 -7.89 -3.05
N ARG A 841 -17.04 -7.34 -4.24
CA ARG A 841 -17.93 -7.96 -5.23
C ARG A 841 -17.12 -8.75 -6.25
N TYR A 842 -17.39 -10.05 -6.32
CA TYR A 842 -16.73 -11.00 -7.21
C TYR A 842 -17.55 -11.21 -8.48
N MET A 843 -16.84 -11.43 -9.59
CA MET A 843 -17.33 -12.04 -10.81
C MET A 843 -16.80 -13.49 -10.89
N MET A 844 -17.69 -14.43 -11.19
CA MET A 844 -17.36 -15.83 -11.43
C MET A 844 -17.83 -16.22 -12.83
N ALA A 845 -16.90 -16.46 -13.76
CA ALA A 845 -17.20 -16.97 -15.09
C ALA A 845 -16.96 -18.47 -15.14
N LYS A 846 -18.04 -19.25 -15.25
CA LYS A 846 -18.02 -20.72 -15.15
C LYS A 846 -18.21 -21.37 -16.51
N LYS A 847 -17.41 -22.41 -16.80
CA LYS A 847 -17.58 -23.33 -17.92
C LYS A 847 -17.69 -24.76 -17.39
N THR A 848 -18.71 -25.50 -17.82
CA THR A 848 -18.91 -26.90 -17.44
C THR A 848 -18.94 -27.82 -18.67
N GLY A 849 -18.49 -29.07 -18.50
CA GLY A 849 -18.43 -30.05 -19.58
C GLY A 849 -17.64 -31.30 -19.19
N ARG A 850 -17.09 -32.01 -20.18
CA ARG A 850 -16.19 -33.16 -19.95
C ARG A 850 -14.85 -32.89 -20.62
N ASN A 851 -13.75 -33.06 -19.89
CA ASN A 851 -12.38 -32.86 -20.39
C ASN A 851 -12.24 -31.51 -21.11
N LEU A 852 -12.48 -30.44 -20.36
CA LEU A 852 -12.58 -29.09 -20.91
C LEU A 852 -11.24 -28.58 -21.42
N SER A 853 -11.29 -27.81 -22.50
CA SER A 853 -10.25 -26.82 -22.85
C SER A 853 -10.89 -25.44 -22.76
N SER A 854 -10.33 -24.61 -21.90
CA SER A 854 -10.82 -23.25 -21.62
C SER A 854 -9.70 -22.25 -21.79
N LEU A 855 -10.01 -21.18 -22.49
CA LEU A 855 -9.21 -19.98 -22.57
C LEU A 855 -10.08 -18.83 -22.05
N PHE A 856 -9.77 -18.35 -20.85
CA PHE A 856 -10.34 -17.11 -20.31
C PHE A 856 -9.47 -15.96 -20.81
N THR A 857 -10.05 -15.05 -21.59
CA THR A 857 -9.33 -13.89 -22.11
C THR A 857 -9.95 -12.62 -21.56
N SER A 858 -9.14 -11.67 -21.12
CA SER A 858 -9.66 -10.36 -20.69
C SER A 858 -8.77 -9.19 -21.06
N VAL A 859 -9.40 -8.04 -21.25
CA VAL A 859 -8.77 -6.72 -21.33
C VAL A 859 -9.20 -5.93 -20.11
N ILE A 860 -8.24 -5.41 -19.35
CA ILE A 860 -8.50 -4.68 -18.09
C ILE A 860 -7.90 -3.28 -18.21
N GLN A 861 -8.67 -2.27 -17.83
CA GLN A 861 -8.22 -0.89 -17.73
C GLN A 861 -8.66 -0.25 -16.41
N ALA A 862 -7.92 0.76 -15.97
CA ALA A 862 -8.29 1.59 -14.84
C ALA A 862 -8.24 3.07 -15.25
N TYR A 863 -9.24 3.84 -14.83
CA TYR A 863 -9.37 5.25 -15.18
C TYR A 863 -10.16 6.03 -14.12
N SER A 864 -9.90 7.33 -14.01
CA SER A 864 -10.74 8.28 -13.26
C SER A 864 -11.62 9.10 -14.22
N ASP A 865 -11.00 9.66 -15.26
CA ASP A 865 -11.65 10.65 -16.15
C ASP A 865 -11.64 10.17 -17.61
N GLN A 866 -10.54 9.53 -18.00
CA GLN A 866 -10.24 9.22 -19.40
C GLN A 866 -10.22 7.72 -19.62
N ILE A 867 -11.17 7.25 -20.43
CA ILE A 867 -11.16 5.89 -20.94
C ILE A 867 -9.97 5.72 -21.90
N ILE A 868 -9.15 4.70 -21.65
CA ILE A 868 -7.99 4.37 -22.47
C ILE A 868 -8.43 3.48 -23.62
N VAL A 869 -9.09 2.37 -23.28
CA VAL A 869 -9.62 1.38 -24.22
C VAL A 869 -11.09 1.69 -24.49
N VAL A 870 -11.39 2.15 -25.70
CA VAL A 870 -12.77 2.46 -26.09
C VAL A 870 -13.53 1.24 -26.60
N ASP A 871 -12.82 0.26 -27.14
CA ASP A 871 -13.39 -0.98 -27.65
C ASP A 871 -12.36 -2.12 -27.66
N SER A 872 -12.82 -3.35 -27.49
CA SER A 872 -11.99 -4.53 -27.59
C SER A 872 -12.79 -5.73 -28.07
N GLU A 873 -12.30 -6.44 -29.08
CA GLU A 873 -12.99 -7.58 -29.69
C GLU A 873 -12.01 -8.71 -30.08
N PRO A 874 -12.41 -9.99 -30.02
CA PRO A 874 -11.61 -11.08 -30.53
C PRO A 874 -11.61 -11.06 -32.07
N VAL A 875 -10.44 -11.23 -32.68
CA VAL A 875 -10.31 -11.22 -34.15
C VAL A 875 -10.05 -12.61 -34.70
N LYS A 876 -10.39 -12.79 -35.99
CA LYS A 876 -10.23 -14.06 -36.67
C LYS A 876 -8.75 -14.38 -36.90
N VAL A 877 -8.32 -15.57 -36.50
CA VAL A 877 -6.99 -16.11 -36.78
C VAL A 877 -7.11 -17.32 -37.71
N THR A 878 -6.37 -17.30 -38.82
CA THR A 878 -6.34 -18.40 -39.79
C THR A 878 -4.93 -18.92 -40.04
N THR A 879 -4.80 -20.21 -40.29
CA THR A 879 -3.55 -20.82 -40.78
C THR A 879 -3.30 -20.43 -42.25
N GLU A 880 -2.07 -20.62 -42.76
CA GLU A 880 -1.70 -20.36 -44.18
C GLU A 880 -2.65 -20.97 -45.21
N ASN A 881 -3.32 -22.09 -44.86
CA ASN A 881 -4.29 -22.76 -45.72
C ASN A 881 -5.70 -22.13 -45.68
N GLY A 882 -5.88 -20.98 -45.03
CA GLY A 882 -7.15 -20.25 -44.87
C GLY A 882 -8.14 -20.88 -43.88
N LYS A 883 -7.74 -21.92 -43.14
CA LYS A 883 -8.58 -22.55 -42.11
C LYS A 883 -8.49 -21.79 -40.80
N ASN A 884 -9.63 -21.64 -40.10
CA ASN A 884 -9.66 -21.10 -38.74
C ASN A 884 -8.69 -21.88 -37.85
N ALA A 885 -7.87 -21.14 -37.10
CA ALA A 885 -6.99 -21.74 -36.11
C ALA A 885 -7.78 -22.20 -34.87
N ASP A 886 -7.19 -23.12 -34.12
CA ASP A 886 -7.74 -23.57 -32.85
C ASP A 886 -7.61 -22.45 -31.81
N ALA A 887 -8.75 -21.91 -31.36
CA ALA A 887 -8.81 -20.77 -30.45
C ALA A 887 -8.16 -21.05 -29.08
N HIS A 888 -8.05 -22.32 -28.66
CA HIS A 888 -7.31 -22.68 -27.44
C HIS A 888 -5.80 -22.56 -27.65
N LYS A 889 -5.30 -22.84 -28.86
CA LYS A 889 -3.87 -22.74 -29.19
C LYS A 889 -3.42 -21.33 -29.50
N VAL A 890 -4.24 -20.57 -30.22
CA VAL A 890 -3.92 -19.20 -30.61
C VAL A 890 -5.17 -18.32 -30.54
N ALA A 891 -5.04 -17.18 -29.88
CA ALA A 891 -6.08 -16.17 -29.78
C ALA A 891 -5.50 -14.79 -30.08
N ALA A 892 -6.31 -13.93 -30.68
CA ALA A 892 -5.96 -12.55 -30.94
C ALA A 892 -7.09 -11.60 -30.60
N LEU A 893 -6.74 -10.44 -30.08
CA LEU A 893 -7.63 -9.34 -29.74
C LEU A 893 -7.29 -8.13 -30.60
N LYS A 894 -8.30 -7.37 -30.98
CA LYS A 894 -8.17 -6.00 -31.48
C LYS A 894 -8.65 -5.06 -30.38
N VAL A 895 -7.78 -4.16 -29.95
CA VAL A 895 -8.03 -3.18 -28.88
C VAL A 895 -7.92 -1.78 -29.48
N THR A 896 -9.01 -1.02 -29.44
CA THR A 896 -9.05 0.35 -29.95
C THR A 896 -8.90 1.32 -28.79
N LEU A 897 -7.93 2.23 -28.89
CA LEU A 897 -7.67 3.25 -27.88
C LEU A 897 -8.37 4.56 -28.23
N SER A 898 -8.63 5.38 -27.21
CA SER A 898 -9.23 6.73 -27.37
C SER A 898 -8.39 7.66 -28.24
N THR A 899 -7.10 7.37 -28.42
CA THR A 899 -6.17 8.10 -29.31
C THR A 899 -6.34 7.77 -30.79
N GLY A 900 -7.19 6.80 -31.13
CA GLY A 900 -7.33 6.26 -32.49
C GLY A 900 -6.28 5.20 -32.84
N ARG A 901 -5.34 4.89 -31.93
CA ARG A 901 -4.42 3.75 -32.04
C ARG A 901 -5.21 2.44 -31.90
N VAL A 902 -4.91 1.47 -32.76
CA VAL A 902 -5.48 0.12 -32.70
C VAL A 902 -4.38 -0.90 -32.50
N ASP A 903 -4.50 -1.70 -31.45
CA ASP A 903 -3.54 -2.74 -31.09
C ASP A 903 -4.11 -4.13 -31.38
N TYR A 904 -3.44 -4.91 -32.23
CA TYR A 904 -3.74 -6.33 -32.42
C TYR A 904 -2.79 -7.16 -31.58
N ILE A 905 -3.32 -7.82 -30.55
CA ILE A 905 -2.55 -8.57 -29.55
C ILE A 905 -2.78 -10.05 -29.80
N ILE A 906 -1.73 -10.81 -30.04
CA ILE A 906 -1.79 -12.24 -30.33
C ILE A 906 -0.96 -13.04 -29.34
N ASN A 907 -1.55 -14.11 -28.83
CA ASN A 907 -0.86 -15.10 -28.00
C ASN A 907 -1.10 -16.51 -28.54
N SER A 908 -0.01 -17.23 -28.81
CA SER A 908 -0.01 -18.59 -29.34
C SER A 908 0.85 -19.51 -28.48
N THR A 909 0.39 -20.73 -28.25
CA THR A 909 1.20 -21.81 -27.66
C THR A 909 1.88 -22.69 -28.72
N ASP A 910 1.61 -22.44 -30.00
CA ASP A 910 2.30 -23.06 -31.15
C ASP A 910 3.13 -22.01 -31.87
N ASN A 911 4.44 -22.09 -31.69
CA ASN A 911 5.40 -21.09 -32.18
C ASN A 911 5.96 -21.47 -33.56
N SER A 912 5.40 -22.50 -34.22
CA SER A 912 5.89 -23.04 -35.49
C SER A 912 4.94 -22.79 -36.66
N THR A 913 3.65 -22.64 -36.40
CA THR A 913 2.64 -22.35 -37.41
C THR A 913 2.58 -20.85 -37.70
N THR A 914 2.59 -20.47 -38.98
CA THR A 914 2.26 -19.11 -39.39
C THR A 914 0.75 -18.90 -39.40
N TYR A 915 0.32 -17.82 -38.76
CA TYR A 915 -1.06 -17.40 -38.65
C TYR A 915 -1.26 -16.06 -39.33
N THR A 916 -2.32 -15.92 -40.13
CA THR A 916 -2.81 -14.63 -40.59
C THR A 916 -3.85 -14.12 -39.60
N VAL A 917 -3.60 -12.92 -39.05
CA VAL A 917 -4.42 -12.26 -38.02
C VAL A 917 -5.29 -11.20 -38.67
N ASP A 918 -6.61 -11.32 -38.52
CA ASP A 918 -7.64 -10.43 -39.06
C ASP A 918 -7.54 -10.17 -40.57
N GLY A 919 -6.88 -11.07 -41.32
CA GLY A 919 -6.55 -10.85 -42.73
C GLY A 919 -5.56 -9.70 -42.99
N LEU A 920 -4.97 -9.14 -41.94
CA LEU A 920 -4.16 -7.92 -41.98
C LEU A 920 -2.65 -8.19 -42.01
N PHE A 921 -2.17 -9.11 -41.17
CA PHE A 921 -0.74 -9.41 -41.03
C PHE A 921 -0.49 -10.86 -40.65
N ASP A 922 0.71 -11.36 -40.95
CA ASP A 922 1.13 -12.71 -40.57
C ASP A 922 1.95 -12.70 -39.28
N PHE A 923 1.80 -13.75 -38.48
CA PHE A 923 2.48 -13.94 -37.20
C PHE A 923 2.90 -15.40 -37.02
N CYS A 924 4.12 -15.63 -36.57
CA CYS A 924 4.61 -16.96 -36.17
C CYS A 924 5.48 -16.81 -34.93
N GLY A 925 5.03 -17.30 -33.78
CA GLY A 925 5.71 -17.08 -32.50
C GLY A 925 4.83 -17.28 -31.28
N PHE A 926 5.33 -16.86 -30.11
CA PHE A 926 4.61 -16.96 -28.84
C PHE A 926 3.67 -15.77 -28.58
N PHE A 927 4.20 -14.53 -28.59
CA PHE A 927 3.42 -13.34 -28.31
C PHE A 927 3.76 -12.19 -29.26
N GLY A 928 2.76 -11.43 -29.68
CA GLY A 928 2.95 -10.27 -30.54
C GLY A 928 1.93 -9.17 -30.32
N VAL A 929 2.36 -7.92 -30.54
CA VAL A 929 1.46 -6.76 -30.63
C VAL A 929 1.74 -6.03 -31.94
N TYR A 930 0.71 -5.79 -32.73
CA TYR A 930 0.76 -5.05 -33.98
C TYR A 930 -0.11 -3.80 -33.83
N SER A 931 0.50 -2.65 -33.59
CA SER A 931 -0.18 -1.37 -33.43
C SER A 931 -0.27 -0.61 -34.74
N VAL A 932 -1.44 -0.03 -35.01
CA VAL A 932 -1.73 0.82 -36.17
C VAL A 932 -2.20 2.18 -35.68
N LEU A 933 -1.64 3.26 -36.23
CA LEU A 933 -2.10 4.63 -36.04
C LEU A 933 -2.03 5.38 -37.37
N GLY A 934 -3.18 5.55 -38.03
CA GLY A 934 -3.24 6.05 -39.41
C GLY A 934 -2.49 5.12 -40.37
N ASP A 935 -1.46 5.62 -41.04
CA ASP A 935 -0.59 4.87 -41.96
C ASP A 935 0.66 4.27 -41.27
N LYS A 936 0.85 4.55 -39.97
CA LYS A 936 2.00 4.11 -39.20
C LYS A 936 1.74 2.75 -38.56
N VAL A 937 2.79 1.96 -38.44
CA VAL A 937 2.78 0.64 -37.79
C VAL A 937 3.92 0.54 -36.80
N MET A 938 3.63 -0.02 -35.62
CA MET A 938 4.60 -0.46 -34.63
C MET A 938 4.34 -1.92 -34.28
N THR A 939 5.40 -2.69 -34.05
CA THR A 939 5.29 -4.12 -33.77
C THR A 939 6.17 -4.51 -32.59
N TYR A 940 5.64 -5.39 -31.76
CA TYR A 940 6.33 -6.14 -30.71
C TYR A 940 6.22 -7.62 -31.03
N ALA A 941 7.32 -8.36 -30.99
CA ALA A 941 7.36 -9.80 -31.20
C ALA A 941 8.27 -10.44 -30.15
N HIS A 942 7.72 -11.31 -29.31
CA HIS A 942 8.45 -12.06 -28.30
C HIS A 942 8.42 -13.55 -28.58
N ASP A 943 9.60 -14.16 -28.59
CA ASP A 943 9.79 -15.56 -29.00
C ASP A 943 9.04 -15.90 -30.30
N ALA A 944 9.17 -14.99 -31.26
CA ALA A 944 8.55 -15.05 -32.56
C ALA A 944 9.57 -15.02 -33.68
N THR A 945 9.23 -15.62 -34.81
CA THR A 945 10.01 -15.61 -36.06
C THR A 945 9.45 -14.64 -37.09
N LEU A 946 8.17 -14.26 -36.96
CA LEU A 946 7.48 -13.35 -37.88
C LEU A 946 6.44 -12.49 -37.17
N ILE A 947 6.41 -11.19 -37.46
CA ILE A 947 5.25 -10.31 -37.22
C ILE A 947 5.13 -9.28 -38.35
N GLY A 948 4.01 -9.33 -39.08
CA GLY A 948 3.80 -8.53 -40.29
C GLY A 948 4.89 -8.77 -41.32
N LYS A 949 5.71 -7.75 -41.58
CA LYS A 949 6.85 -7.83 -42.52
C LYS A 949 8.18 -8.08 -41.84
N ASN A 950 8.21 -8.13 -40.51
CA ASN A 950 9.43 -8.24 -39.73
C ASN A 950 9.73 -9.72 -39.47
N THR A 951 10.85 -10.21 -40.01
CA THR A 951 11.42 -11.52 -39.67
C THR A 951 12.44 -11.33 -38.55
N VAL A 952 12.37 -12.18 -37.54
CA VAL A 952 13.13 -12.05 -36.29
C VAL A 952 13.74 -13.37 -35.86
N GLN A 953 14.85 -13.28 -35.13
CA GLN A 953 15.33 -14.41 -34.36
C GLN A 953 14.49 -14.53 -33.10
N ASN A 954 13.77 -15.64 -32.94
CA ASN A 954 12.87 -15.85 -31.80
C ASN A 954 13.61 -16.09 -30.48
N ARG A 955 14.70 -16.85 -30.51
CA ARG A 955 15.48 -17.19 -29.31
C ARG A 955 16.93 -17.53 -29.62
N VAL A 956 17.76 -17.47 -28.58
CA VAL A 956 19.09 -18.10 -28.58
C VAL A 956 18.96 -19.49 -27.96
N ASN A 957 19.37 -20.52 -28.68
CA ASN A 957 19.50 -21.87 -28.13
C ASN A 957 20.96 -22.14 -27.78
N GLY A 958 21.22 -22.90 -26.73
CA GLY A 958 22.57 -23.24 -26.32
C GLY A 958 22.65 -24.40 -25.34
N THR A 959 23.85 -24.62 -24.83
CA THR A 959 24.16 -25.62 -23.80
C THR A 959 24.93 -24.97 -22.68
N ILE A 960 24.62 -25.29 -21.42
CA ILE A 960 25.33 -24.79 -20.25
C ILE A 960 26.72 -25.44 -20.21
N VAL A 961 27.77 -24.62 -20.21
CA VAL A 961 29.18 -25.05 -20.18
C VAL A 961 29.71 -25.08 -18.76
N SER A 962 29.47 -24.01 -18.00
CA SER A 962 29.89 -23.90 -16.61
C SER A 962 29.00 -22.94 -15.85
N LEU A 963 29.07 -23.03 -14.52
CA LEU A 963 28.27 -22.20 -13.62
C LEU A 963 29.06 -21.90 -12.34
N THR A 964 28.74 -20.80 -11.65
CA THR A 964 29.32 -20.49 -10.33
C THR A 964 29.03 -21.62 -9.33
N LYS A 965 30.10 -22.24 -8.79
CA LYS A 965 30.02 -23.40 -7.87
C LYS A 965 30.14 -23.04 -6.39
N LYS A 966 30.49 -21.79 -6.07
CA LYS A 966 30.71 -21.32 -4.71
C LYS A 966 29.58 -20.41 -4.29
N LEU A 967 29.31 -20.35 -2.99
CA LEU A 967 28.37 -19.38 -2.42
C LEU A 967 29.05 -18.00 -2.45
N GLN A 968 28.56 -17.10 -3.29
CA GLN A 968 29.08 -15.74 -3.44
C GLN A 968 27.99 -14.78 -3.98
N LEU A 969 28.22 -13.47 -3.87
CA LEU A 969 27.29 -12.43 -4.29
C LEU A 969 27.27 -12.16 -5.81
N GLU A 970 28.30 -12.57 -6.55
CA GLU A 970 28.37 -12.38 -8.01
C GLU A 970 28.37 -13.74 -8.70
N ASN A 971 27.31 -14.04 -9.45
CA ASN A 971 27.11 -15.36 -10.05
C ASN A 971 27.04 -15.25 -11.57
N THR A 972 27.62 -16.25 -12.25
CA THR A 972 27.60 -16.33 -13.71
C THR A 972 27.19 -17.72 -14.19
N ILE A 973 26.63 -17.74 -15.40
CA ILE A 973 26.37 -18.94 -16.19
C ILE A 973 27.11 -18.76 -17.51
N VAL A 974 27.93 -19.74 -17.91
CA VAL A 974 28.56 -19.75 -19.23
C VAL A 974 27.79 -20.70 -20.12
N ILE A 975 27.39 -20.22 -21.30
CA ILE A 975 26.69 -21.01 -22.31
C ILE A 975 27.52 -21.11 -23.59
N LYS A 976 27.38 -22.23 -24.28
CA LYS A 976 27.80 -22.39 -25.67
C LYS A 976 26.58 -22.16 -26.56
N PRO A 977 26.52 -21.04 -27.30
CA PRO A 977 25.40 -20.79 -28.19
C PRO A 977 25.45 -21.72 -29.40
N ALA A 978 24.28 -22.09 -29.94
CA ALA A 978 24.17 -22.94 -31.12
C ALA A 978 24.59 -22.22 -32.42
N ASN A 979 24.45 -20.89 -32.44
CA ASN A 979 24.78 -20.00 -33.56
C ASN A 979 25.53 -18.77 -33.03
N ASP A 980 26.03 -17.90 -33.91
CA ASP A 980 26.56 -16.60 -33.49
C ASP A 980 25.43 -15.72 -32.92
N VAL A 981 25.75 -14.96 -31.86
CA VAL A 981 24.77 -14.18 -31.09
C VAL A 981 25.33 -12.79 -30.81
N ASP A 982 24.51 -11.77 -31.05
CA ASP A 982 24.76 -10.42 -30.57
C ASP A 982 24.44 -10.35 -29.07
N VAL A 983 25.48 -10.35 -28.24
CA VAL A 983 25.35 -10.35 -26.77
C VAL A 983 24.67 -9.09 -26.24
N SER A 984 24.64 -7.99 -27.01
CA SER A 984 23.96 -6.75 -26.59
C SER A 984 22.44 -6.92 -26.45
N GLN A 985 21.87 -7.94 -27.11
CA GLN A 985 20.43 -8.23 -27.08
C GLN A 985 20.01 -9.10 -25.88
N LEU A 986 20.97 -9.61 -25.10
CA LEU A 986 20.71 -10.57 -24.02
C LEU A 986 20.48 -9.91 -22.65
N THR A 987 20.91 -8.66 -22.48
CA THR A 987 20.71 -7.90 -21.25
C THR A 987 19.22 -7.76 -20.95
N HIS A 988 18.83 -8.01 -19.69
CA HIS A 988 17.45 -8.06 -19.20
C HIS A 988 16.55 -9.14 -19.81
N LYS A 989 17.11 -10.10 -20.57
CA LYS A 989 16.39 -11.30 -20.98
C LYS A 989 16.51 -12.39 -19.92
N ILE A 990 15.66 -13.40 -20.05
CA ILE A 990 15.69 -14.56 -19.16
C ILE A 990 16.39 -15.74 -19.83
N LEU A 991 17.30 -16.39 -19.12
CA LEU A 991 17.78 -17.73 -19.46
C LEU A 991 16.80 -18.74 -18.87
N SER A 992 16.34 -19.66 -19.71
CA SER A 992 15.51 -20.80 -19.34
C SER A 992 16.30 -22.09 -19.50
N GLY A 993 16.54 -22.79 -18.38
CA GLY A 993 17.20 -24.10 -18.35
C GLY A 993 16.23 -25.27 -18.15
N ASN A 994 16.79 -26.46 -17.96
CA ASN A 994 16.03 -27.62 -17.50
C ASN A 994 15.89 -27.59 -15.97
N SER A 995 14.68 -27.82 -15.47
CA SER A 995 14.41 -27.90 -14.03
C SER A 995 15.10 -29.12 -13.42
N LEU A 996 15.87 -28.89 -12.36
CA LEU A 996 16.34 -29.94 -11.46
C LEU A 996 15.51 -29.89 -10.16
N ASN A 997 15.10 -31.06 -9.65
CA ASN A 997 14.43 -31.20 -8.36
C ASN A 997 13.15 -30.37 -8.16
N GLY A 998 12.43 -30.03 -9.24
CA GLY A 998 11.18 -29.26 -9.18
C GLY A 998 11.35 -27.76 -8.91
N GLN A 999 12.56 -27.22 -9.12
CA GLN A 999 12.85 -25.79 -9.02
C GLN A 999 12.54 -25.06 -10.33
N ASN A 1000 12.27 -23.75 -10.25
CA ASN A 1000 12.13 -22.91 -11.44
C ASN A 1000 13.54 -22.63 -12.03
N PRO A 1001 13.88 -23.07 -13.25
CA PRO A 1001 15.24 -22.97 -13.80
C PRO A 1001 15.50 -21.67 -14.57
N VAL A 1002 14.76 -20.59 -14.25
CA VAL A 1002 14.79 -19.32 -14.98
C VAL A 1002 15.58 -18.25 -14.23
N TYR A 1003 16.44 -17.55 -14.95
CA TYR A 1003 17.36 -16.54 -14.42
C TYR A 1003 17.38 -15.27 -15.29
N GLU A 1004 17.28 -14.09 -14.68
CA GLU A 1004 17.50 -12.82 -15.38
C GLU A 1004 18.99 -12.63 -15.69
N ILE A 1005 19.28 -12.19 -16.92
CA ILE A 1005 20.61 -11.81 -17.38
C ILE A 1005 20.81 -10.32 -17.12
N ILE A 1006 21.66 -9.98 -16.15
CA ILE A 1006 22.02 -8.59 -15.84
C ILE A 1006 22.95 -8.01 -16.91
N SER A 1007 23.87 -8.83 -17.42
CA SER A 1007 24.76 -8.47 -18.53
C SER A 1007 25.31 -9.73 -19.21
N ALA A 1008 25.69 -9.63 -20.47
CA ALA A 1008 26.33 -10.72 -21.21
C ALA A 1008 27.63 -10.26 -21.87
N LYS A 1009 28.63 -11.14 -21.92
CA LYS A 1009 29.88 -10.91 -22.66
C LYS A 1009 30.31 -12.15 -23.43
N LYS A 1010 30.87 -11.93 -24.62
CA LYS A 1010 31.45 -12.99 -25.45
C LYS A 1010 32.88 -13.28 -24.99
N LEU A 1011 33.22 -14.55 -24.79
CA LEU A 1011 34.55 -15.02 -24.41
C LEU A 1011 35.41 -15.31 -25.64
N GLU A 1012 36.73 -15.42 -25.45
CA GLU A 1012 37.69 -15.67 -26.55
C GLU A 1012 37.45 -17.00 -27.30
N ASP A 1013 36.89 -17.99 -26.61
CA ASP A 1013 36.55 -19.31 -27.15
C ASP A 1013 35.18 -19.35 -27.86
N GLY A 1014 34.49 -18.21 -27.94
CA GLY A 1014 33.16 -18.07 -28.55
C GLY A 1014 31.99 -18.41 -27.62
N ASN A 1015 32.24 -18.87 -26.40
CA ASN A 1015 31.18 -19.02 -25.39
C ASN A 1015 30.69 -17.65 -24.90
N ILE A 1016 29.53 -17.62 -24.26
CA ILE A 1016 28.93 -16.42 -23.70
C ILE A 1016 28.84 -16.57 -22.19
N GLU A 1017 29.43 -15.64 -21.45
CA GLU A 1017 29.25 -15.53 -20.01
C GLU A 1017 28.07 -14.59 -19.73
N LEU A 1018 27.11 -15.07 -18.95
CA LEU A 1018 25.92 -14.37 -18.50
C LEU A 1018 26.08 -14.05 -17.01
N ASN A 1019 26.07 -12.77 -16.67
CA ASN A 1019 26.01 -12.32 -15.28
C ASN A 1019 24.56 -12.34 -14.79
N ILE A 1020 24.30 -13.00 -13.65
CA ILE A 1020 22.99 -13.10 -13.01
C ILE A 1020 22.97 -12.45 -11.61
N GLY A 1021 24.03 -11.72 -11.26
CA GLY A 1021 24.20 -10.97 -10.01
C GLY A 1021 24.17 -11.85 -8.77
N SER A 1022 23.44 -11.42 -7.75
CA SER A 1022 23.36 -12.06 -6.42
C SER A 1022 22.45 -13.28 -6.33
N VAL A 1023 21.84 -13.69 -7.43
CA VAL A 1023 21.00 -14.89 -7.46
C VAL A 1023 21.88 -16.13 -7.47
N SER A 1024 21.79 -16.95 -6.40
CA SER A 1024 22.58 -18.16 -6.30
C SER A 1024 22.08 -19.30 -7.19
N LEU A 1025 23.03 -20.07 -7.74
CA LEU A 1025 22.77 -21.32 -8.47
C LEU A 1025 22.72 -22.54 -7.54
N ILE A 1026 23.10 -22.37 -6.27
CA ILE A 1026 23.08 -23.40 -5.23
C ILE A 1026 21.66 -23.53 -4.68
N ASN A 1027 21.11 -24.74 -4.78
CA ASN A 1027 19.82 -25.10 -4.20
C ASN A 1027 19.95 -25.46 -2.72
N SER A 1028 20.91 -26.32 -2.40
CA SER A 1028 21.09 -26.91 -1.07
C SER A 1028 22.50 -27.45 -0.91
N TYR A 1029 22.87 -27.85 0.30
CA TYR A 1029 23.96 -28.79 0.51
C TYR A 1029 23.64 -30.16 -0.11
N ALA A 1030 24.68 -30.97 -0.34
CA ALA A 1030 24.54 -32.35 -0.82
C ALA A 1030 23.78 -33.25 0.17
N SER A 1031 24.02 -33.05 1.47
CA SER A 1031 23.23 -33.61 2.56
C SER A 1031 23.50 -32.87 3.87
N ALA A 1032 22.68 -33.09 4.90
CA ALA A 1032 22.92 -32.53 6.24
C ALA A 1032 24.27 -32.97 6.86
N THR A 1033 24.85 -34.08 6.41
CA THR A 1033 26.16 -34.58 6.85
C THR A 1033 27.32 -34.24 5.89
N ASP A 1034 27.02 -33.73 4.70
CA ASP A 1034 27.99 -33.30 3.69
C ASP A 1034 27.74 -31.84 3.32
N THR A 1035 28.17 -30.94 4.22
CA THR A 1035 28.07 -29.49 4.04
C THR A 1035 29.26 -28.91 3.26
N LYS A 1036 30.11 -29.75 2.66
CA LYS A 1036 31.24 -29.31 1.81
C LYS A 1036 30.88 -29.29 0.33
N ASN A 1037 29.80 -29.98 -0.05
CA ASN A 1037 29.31 -30.08 -1.42
C ASN A 1037 27.91 -29.50 -1.56
N TYR A 1038 27.57 -29.03 -2.76
CA TYR A 1038 26.29 -28.39 -3.08
C TYR A 1038 25.52 -29.15 -4.17
N VAL A 1039 24.19 -29.05 -4.10
CA VAL A 1039 23.26 -29.37 -5.19
C VAL A 1039 22.93 -28.06 -5.92
N TYR A 1040 22.90 -28.11 -7.25
CA TYR A 1040 22.67 -26.93 -8.09
C TYR A 1040 21.31 -26.99 -8.77
N ASN A 1041 20.76 -25.82 -9.08
CA ASN A 1041 19.51 -25.65 -9.82
C ASN A 1041 19.63 -25.93 -11.32
N LEU A 1042 20.85 -25.81 -11.85
CA LEU A 1042 21.21 -26.08 -13.25
C LEU A 1042 22.36 -27.07 -13.33
N LYS A 1043 22.46 -27.78 -14.45
CA LYS A 1043 23.51 -28.78 -14.69
C LYS A 1043 24.30 -28.44 -15.96
N GLU A 1044 25.61 -28.65 -15.88
CA GLU A 1044 26.49 -28.53 -17.04
C GLU A 1044 26.18 -29.62 -18.08
N GLY A 1045 26.19 -29.25 -19.35
CA GLY A 1045 25.79 -30.10 -20.46
C GLY A 1045 24.29 -30.07 -20.78
N ASP A 1046 23.46 -29.47 -19.93
CA ASP A 1046 22.03 -29.34 -20.21
C ASP A 1046 21.76 -28.23 -21.24
N THR A 1047 20.69 -28.42 -22.02
CA THR A 1047 20.20 -27.43 -22.97
C THR A 1047 19.56 -26.25 -22.25
N CYS A 1048 19.74 -25.05 -22.82
CA CYS A 1048 19.08 -23.83 -22.38
C CYS A 1048 18.64 -22.99 -23.57
N TYR A 1049 17.72 -22.06 -23.33
CA TYR A 1049 17.35 -21.07 -24.32
C TYR A 1049 17.08 -19.70 -23.70
N ILE A 1050 17.18 -18.65 -24.51
CA ILE A 1050 16.89 -17.26 -24.13
C ILE A 1050 15.88 -16.70 -25.15
N PRO A 1051 14.61 -16.51 -24.76
CA PRO A 1051 13.63 -15.81 -25.59
C PRO A 1051 14.10 -14.40 -25.95
N LEU A 1052 13.95 -14.01 -27.21
CA LEU A 1052 14.28 -12.68 -27.70
C LEU A 1052 13.01 -11.88 -28.01
N THR A 1053 13.17 -10.56 -27.94
CA THR A 1053 12.11 -9.60 -28.26
C THR A 1053 12.61 -8.67 -29.36
N LEU A 1054 11.79 -8.45 -30.39
CA LEU A 1054 11.95 -7.32 -31.32
C LEU A 1054 10.86 -6.28 -31.06
N VAL A 1055 11.27 -5.02 -31.05
CA VAL A 1055 10.38 -3.88 -31.27
C VAL A 1055 10.80 -3.18 -32.56
N ALA A 1056 9.85 -2.95 -33.48
CA ALA A 1056 10.10 -2.26 -34.74
C ALA A 1056 8.99 -1.26 -35.05
N GLY A 1057 9.36 -0.12 -35.64
CA GLY A 1057 8.48 1.05 -35.86
C GLY A 1057 9.05 2.31 -35.20
N LYS A 1058 8.51 3.49 -35.53
CA LYS A 1058 8.91 4.76 -34.88
C LYS A 1058 8.09 4.95 -33.60
N SER A 1059 8.71 4.75 -32.44
CA SER A 1059 8.10 4.87 -31.11
C SER A 1059 7.45 6.23 -30.85
N ASP A 1060 8.12 7.31 -31.25
CA ASP A 1060 7.68 8.67 -30.93
C ASP A 1060 6.26 8.93 -31.44
N ALA A 1061 5.89 8.33 -32.58
CA ALA A 1061 4.56 8.48 -33.16
C ALA A 1061 3.41 7.85 -32.35
N PHE A 1062 3.71 6.92 -31.44
CA PHE A 1062 2.75 6.05 -30.75
C PHE A 1062 2.66 6.30 -29.24
N PHE A 1063 3.67 6.96 -28.66
CA PHE A 1063 3.74 7.31 -27.24
C PHE A 1063 3.93 8.82 -27.09
N PHE A 1064 2.96 9.58 -27.59
CA PHE A 1064 2.90 11.00 -27.27
C PHE A 1064 2.09 11.19 -25.97
N PRO A 1065 2.45 12.17 -25.13
CA PRO A 1065 1.61 12.53 -24.00
C PRO A 1065 0.23 12.92 -24.52
N LEU A 1066 -0.82 12.38 -23.90
CA LEU A 1066 -2.13 13.01 -23.99
C LEU A 1066 -2.04 14.25 -23.12
N TYR A 1067 -1.97 15.42 -23.75
CA TYR A 1067 -1.99 16.67 -23.04
C TYR A 1067 -3.17 17.48 -23.54
N THR A 1068 -3.85 18.07 -22.57
CA THR A 1068 -4.62 19.27 -22.81
C THR A 1068 -3.90 20.38 -22.06
N SER A 1069 -3.75 21.51 -22.74
CA SER A 1069 -3.25 22.74 -22.15
C SER A 1069 -4.32 23.41 -21.26
N ILE A 1070 -5.57 23.01 -21.42
CA ILE A 1070 -6.74 23.52 -20.71
C ILE A 1070 -6.88 22.83 -19.36
N ASN A 1071 -7.01 23.62 -18.30
CA ASN A 1071 -7.11 23.15 -16.92
C ASN A 1071 -8.47 23.43 -16.26
N ALA A 1072 -9.31 24.28 -16.85
CA ALA A 1072 -10.65 24.59 -16.36
C ALA A 1072 -11.53 25.21 -17.46
N ILE A 1073 -12.85 25.03 -17.35
CA ILE A 1073 -13.84 25.79 -18.13
C ILE A 1073 -14.56 26.77 -17.19
N ILE A 1074 -14.64 28.05 -17.56
CA ILE A 1074 -15.25 29.08 -16.72
C ILE A 1074 -16.47 29.67 -17.43
N LEU A 1075 -17.53 29.91 -16.66
CA LEU A 1075 -18.72 30.62 -17.12
C LEU A 1075 -18.69 32.05 -16.59
N SER A 1076 -18.94 33.02 -17.48
CA SER A 1076 -18.84 34.46 -17.17
C SER A 1076 -19.74 34.96 -16.05
N HIS A 1077 -20.87 34.30 -15.78
CA HIS A 1077 -21.82 34.65 -14.71
C HIS A 1077 -22.84 33.54 -14.48
N ASP A 1078 -23.54 33.62 -13.35
CA ASP A 1078 -24.66 32.74 -13.00
C ASP A 1078 -25.96 33.13 -13.73
N ILE A 1079 -26.89 32.19 -13.82
CA ILE A 1079 -28.17 32.35 -14.53
C ILE A 1079 -28.99 33.50 -13.89
N SER A 1080 -29.42 34.44 -14.73
CA SER A 1080 -30.33 35.50 -14.29
C SER A 1080 -31.65 34.97 -13.72
N ARG A 1081 -32.11 35.57 -12.62
CA ARG A 1081 -33.39 35.22 -11.98
C ARG A 1081 -34.56 35.24 -12.97
N ASN A 1082 -34.56 36.19 -13.90
CA ASN A 1082 -35.62 36.39 -14.88
C ASN A 1082 -35.36 35.68 -16.22
N ALA A 1083 -34.32 34.84 -16.30
CA ALA A 1083 -33.98 34.12 -17.52
C ALA A 1083 -35.15 33.20 -17.93
N LYS A 1084 -35.55 33.33 -19.19
CA LYS A 1084 -36.55 32.51 -19.87
C LYS A 1084 -35.88 31.79 -21.04
N LYS A 1085 -36.61 30.89 -21.70
CA LYS A 1085 -36.19 30.35 -23.00
C LYS A 1085 -35.59 31.46 -23.89
N ASP A 1086 -34.46 31.13 -24.53
CA ASP A 1086 -33.61 31.99 -25.38
C ASP A 1086 -32.85 33.11 -24.65
N SER A 1087 -32.83 33.12 -23.31
CA SER A 1087 -31.92 34.00 -22.57
C SER A 1087 -30.49 33.49 -22.65
N LEU A 1088 -29.54 34.40 -22.84
CA LEU A 1088 -28.12 34.15 -22.64
C LEU A 1088 -27.88 33.84 -21.16
N VAL A 1089 -27.17 32.76 -20.90
CA VAL A 1089 -26.78 32.30 -19.56
C VAL A 1089 -25.39 32.80 -19.20
N GLY A 1090 -24.48 32.81 -20.16
CA GLY A 1090 -23.11 33.31 -19.98
C GLY A 1090 -22.19 32.88 -21.11
N PHE A 1091 -20.94 33.33 -21.06
CA PHE A 1091 -19.88 32.97 -22.00
C PHE A 1091 -18.93 31.96 -21.36
N LEU A 1092 -18.51 30.97 -22.14
CA LEU A 1092 -17.53 29.96 -21.76
C LEU A 1092 -16.10 30.44 -22.08
N TYR A 1093 -15.18 30.17 -21.15
CA TYR A 1093 -13.74 30.40 -21.28
C TYR A 1093 -12.97 29.16 -20.90
N ALA A 1094 -11.81 28.94 -21.52
CA ALA A 1094 -10.85 27.94 -21.10
C ALA A 1094 -9.71 28.64 -20.36
N VAL A 1095 -9.34 28.13 -19.19
CA VAL A 1095 -8.07 28.48 -18.54
C VAL A 1095 -7.00 27.58 -19.12
N ASP A 1096 -5.99 28.17 -19.73
CA ASP A 1096 -5.02 27.49 -20.58
C ASP A 1096 -3.59 27.80 -20.12
N THR A 1097 -2.77 26.77 -20.00
CA THR A 1097 -1.37 26.82 -19.57
C THR A 1097 -0.38 27.19 -20.66
N GLN A 1098 -0.74 26.99 -21.94
CA GLN A 1098 0.06 27.42 -23.08
C GLN A 1098 -0.19 28.89 -23.42
N ARG A 1099 -1.35 29.42 -23.03
CA ARG A 1099 -1.59 30.86 -23.09
C ARG A 1099 -0.73 31.57 -22.05
N THR A 1100 0.19 32.42 -22.49
CA THR A 1100 1.03 33.22 -21.56
C THR A 1100 0.77 34.72 -21.70
N SER A 1101 -0.02 35.12 -22.70
CA SER A 1101 -0.47 36.49 -22.93
C SER A 1101 -1.96 36.56 -23.29
N ALA A 1102 -2.61 37.67 -22.92
CA ALA A 1102 -3.96 38.03 -23.34
C ALA A 1102 -4.04 38.26 -24.85
N PHE A 1103 -2.90 38.50 -25.51
CA PHE A 1103 -2.81 38.75 -26.95
C PHE A 1103 -2.52 37.49 -27.79
N ASP A 1104 -2.35 36.32 -27.17
CA ASP A 1104 -2.17 35.05 -27.89
C ASP A 1104 -3.48 34.65 -28.62
N GLU A 1105 -3.39 34.32 -29.91
CA GLU A 1105 -4.53 33.87 -30.74
C GLU A 1105 -4.76 32.35 -30.54
N ILE A 1106 -5.39 31.96 -29.44
CA ILE A 1106 -5.81 30.57 -29.19
C ILE A 1106 -7.34 30.46 -29.27
N ALA A 1107 -7.84 29.59 -30.16
CA ALA A 1107 -9.28 29.43 -30.42
C ALA A 1107 -9.80 28.11 -29.84
N TYR A 1108 -10.69 28.16 -28.86
CA TYR A 1108 -11.25 26.96 -28.24
C TYR A 1108 -12.54 26.50 -28.92
N THR A 1109 -12.73 25.18 -29.01
CA THR A 1109 -14.03 24.58 -29.33
C THR A 1109 -14.69 24.13 -28.04
N PHE A 1110 -15.88 24.65 -27.74
CA PHE A 1110 -16.69 24.21 -26.60
C PHE A 1110 -17.85 23.32 -27.06
N SER A 1111 -18.13 22.25 -26.30
CA SER A 1111 -19.31 21.41 -26.45
C SER A 1111 -19.97 21.12 -25.10
N LEU A 1112 -21.25 20.73 -25.17
CA LEU A 1112 -22.10 20.41 -24.02
C LEU A 1112 -22.64 18.99 -24.20
N ASP A 1113 -22.53 18.16 -23.17
CA ASP A 1113 -23.19 16.85 -23.15
C ASP A 1113 -24.67 17.03 -22.78
N GLU A 1114 -25.54 17.03 -23.81
CA GLU A 1114 -26.98 17.19 -23.63
C GLU A 1114 -27.64 16.04 -22.85
N SER A 1115 -26.98 14.89 -22.75
CA SER A 1115 -27.49 13.70 -22.06
C SER A 1115 -27.16 13.67 -20.56
N PHE A 1116 -26.25 14.54 -20.11
CA PHE A 1116 -25.79 14.59 -18.73
C PHE A 1116 -26.51 15.68 -17.92
N GLY A 1117 -27.02 15.30 -16.74
CA GLY A 1117 -27.63 16.22 -15.77
C GLY A 1117 -28.74 17.08 -16.39
N ASP A 1118 -28.56 18.39 -16.29
CA ASP A 1118 -29.47 19.41 -16.83
C ASP A 1118 -29.07 19.88 -18.25
N GLY A 1119 -28.12 19.20 -18.91
CA GLY A 1119 -27.56 19.59 -20.22
C GLY A 1119 -28.62 19.87 -21.28
N SER A 1120 -29.71 19.08 -21.31
CA SER A 1120 -30.81 19.25 -22.27
C SER A 1120 -31.63 20.56 -22.14
N LEU A 1121 -31.35 21.39 -21.12
CA LEU A 1121 -31.94 22.72 -20.94
C LEU A 1121 -31.13 23.83 -21.61
N PHE A 1122 -29.90 23.55 -22.04
CA PHE A 1122 -28.94 24.52 -22.54
C PHE A 1122 -28.43 24.19 -23.95
N GLU A 1123 -27.87 25.20 -24.63
CA GLU A 1123 -27.23 25.06 -25.94
C GLU A 1123 -26.07 26.05 -26.05
N ILE A 1124 -24.95 25.63 -26.65
CA ILE A 1124 -23.83 26.52 -26.97
C ILE A 1124 -24.04 27.10 -28.38
N ARG A 1125 -24.18 28.43 -28.47
CA ARG A 1125 -24.31 29.19 -29.72
C ARG A 1125 -23.07 30.03 -29.95
N ASN A 1126 -22.83 30.39 -31.22
CA ASN A 1126 -21.76 31.32 -31.62
C ASN A 1126 -20.35 31.00 -31.07
N GLY A 1127 -20.06 29.72 -30.82
CA GLY A 1127 -18.76 29.19 -30.40
C GLY A 1127 -18.54 29.07 -28.89
N ASN A 1128 -19.07 29.99 -28.08
CA ASN A 1128 -18.85 29.97 -26.62
C ASN A 1128 -19.99 30.60 -25.80
N GLU A 1129 -21.17 30.85 -26.39
CA GLU A 1129 -22.29 31.49 -25.71
C GLU A 1129 -23.28 30.42 -25.24
N LEU A 1130 -23.47 30.25 -23.93
CA LEU A 1130 -24.41 29.30 -23.35
C LEU A 1130 -25.80 29.94 -23.28
N TYR A 1131 -26.81 29.33 -23.91
CA TYR A 1131 -28.20 29.81 -23.92
C TYR A 1131 -29.16 28.81 -23.28
N LEU A 1132 -30.27 29.31 -22.74
CA LEU A 1132 -31.43 28.49 -22.40
C LEU A 1132 -32.23 28.11 -23.65
N VAL A 1133 -32.48 26.81 -23.85
CA VAL A 1133 -33.38 26.34 -24.92
C VAL A 1133 -34.77 25.97 -24.41
N LYS A 1134 -34.93 25.86 -23.08
CA LYS A 1134 -36.19 25.59 -22.39
C LYS A 1134 -36.33 26.51 -21.17
N ASP A 1135 -37.56 26.71 -20.69
CA ASP A 1135 -37.78 27.41 -19.42
C ASP A 1135 -37.24 26.58 -18.26
N LEU A 1136 -36.59 27.26 -17.31
CA LEU A 1136 -35.94 26.62 -16.18
C LEU A 1136 -36.96 26.10 -15.15
N PRO A 1137 -36.78 24.86 -14.64
CA PRO A 1137 -37.47 24.36 -13.44
C PRO A 1137 -37.34 25.28 -12.22
N ASP A 1138 -38.09 25.01 -11.15
CA ASP A 1138 -38.01 25.76 -9.87
C ASP A 1138 -36.70 25.51 -9.07
N SER A 1139 -35.69 24.90 -9.68
CA SER A 1139 -34.38 24.65 -9.06
C SER A 1139 -33.52 25.93 -9.00
N THR A 1140 -32.65 25.99 -7.98
CA THR A 1140 -31.66 27.06 -7.80
C THR A 1140 -30.29 26.72 -8.38
N THR A 1141 -30.04 25.46 -8.73
CA THR A 1141 -28.75 24.95 -9.25
C THR A 1141 -29.01 23.96 -10.38
N TYR A 1142 -28.15 23.97 -11.40
CA TYR A 1142 -28.20 23.08 -12.56
C TYR A 1142 -26.82 22.49 -12.81
N LEU A 1143 -26.74 21.19 -13.14
CA LEU A 1143 -25.49 20.48 -13.36
C LEU A 1143 -25.28 20.22 -14.86
N LEU A 1144 -24.15 20.67 -15.40
CA LEU A 1144 -23.76 20.51 -16.80
C LEU A 1144 -22.45 19.73 -16.91
N ARG A 1145 -22.22 19.07 -18.04
CA ARG A 1145 -20.88 18.57 -18.42
C ARG A 1145 -20.43 19.26 -19.69
N LEU A 1146 -19.34 19.99 -19.57
CA LEU A 1146 -18.78 20.84 -20.61
C LEU A 1146 -17.45 20.28 -21.07
N THR A 1147 -17.18 20.40 -22.36
CA THR A 1147 -15.91 19.99 -22.96
C THR A 1147 -15.31 21.18 -23.71
N ALA A 1148 -14.00 21.37 -23.60
CA ALA A 1148 -13.23 22.39 -24.29
C ALA A 1148 -11.99 21.76 -24.95
N GLN A 1149 -11.63 22.22 -26.15
CA GLN A 1149 -10.42 21.74 -26.82
C GLN A 1149 -9.72 22.89 -27.57
N SER A 1150 -8.40 22.98 -27.42
CA SER A 1150 -7.54 23.82 -28.24
C SER A 1150 -7.07 23.07 -29.51
N PRO A 1151 -6.80 23.76 -30.64
CA PRO A 1151 -6.21 23.14 -31.85
C PRO A 1151 -4.90 22.41 -31.59
N GLU A 1152 -4.16 22.83 -30.57
CA GLU A 1152 -2.87 22.27 -30.14
C GLU A 1152 -3.03 21.05 -29.22
N ASP A 1153 -4.22 20.81 -28.66
CA ASP A 1153 -4.47 19.73 -27.71
C ASP A 1153 -4.83 18.42 -28.41
N THR A 1154 -4.21 17.32 -27.96
CA THR A 1154 -4.47 15.98 -28.52
C THR A 1154 -5.76 15.33 -27.99
N ILE A 1155 -6.30 15.86 -26.90
CA ILE A 1155 -7.55 15.44 -26.25
C ILE A 1155 -8.33 16.67 -25.78
N ALA A 1156 -9.64 16.54 -25.65
CA ALA A 1156 -10.48 17.60 -25.11
C ALA A 1156 -10.54 17.55 -23.57
N TYR A 1157 -10.46 18.70 -22.90
CA TYR A 1157 -10.69 18.84 -21.47
C TYR A 1157 -12.19 18.79 -21.18
N THR A 1158 -12.62 17.93 -20.27
CA THR A 1158 -14.04 17.79 -19.90
C THR A 1158 -14.20 17.99 -18.39
N GLU A 1159 -15.15 18.81 -17.98
CA GLU A 1159 -15.48 19.03 -16.57
C GLU A 1159 -16.99 19.08 -16.32
N GLU A 1160 -17.39 18.70 -15.11
CA GLU A 1160 -18.75 18.86 -14.62
C GLU A 1160 -18.89 20.20 -13.89
N LYS A 1161 -19.89 21.01 -14.26
CA LYS A 1161 -20.12 22.36 -13.73
C LYS A 1161 -21.50 22.49 -13.10
N SER A 1162 -21.54 22.91 -11.84
CA SER A 1162 -22.77 23.43 -11.23
C SER A 1162 -22.91 24.92 -11.54
N ILE A 1163 -24.04 25.32 -12.12
CA ILE A 1163 -24.39 26.72 -12.39
C ILE A 1163 -25.61 27.13 -11.56
N HIS A 1164 -25.61 28.34 -11.01
CA HIS A 1164 -26.64 28.77 -10.06
C HIS A 1164 -27.60 29.79 -10.68
N ARG A 1165 -28.84 29.83 -10.20
CA ARG A 1165 -29.83 30.86 -10.55
C ARG A 1165 -29.92 31.90 -9.44
N MET A 1166 -29.70 33.17 -9.79
CA MET A 1166 -29.60 34.28 -8.83
C MET A 1166 -30.85 34.48 -7.95
N GLY A 1167 -30.63 34.80 -6.66
CA GLY A 1167 -31.66 35.01 -5.65
C GLY A 1167 -32.31 36.41 -5.64
N ARG A 1168 -33.34 36.61 -4.79
CA ARG A 1168 -34.14 37.87 -4.69
C ARG A 1168 -33.33 39.12 -4.33
N SER A 1169 -32.24 38.98 -3.56
CA SER A 1169 -31.36 40.08 -3.11
C SER A 1169 -30.18 40.37 -4.06
N GLU A 1170 -29.95 39.50 -5.05
CA GLU A 1170 -28.79 39.58 -5.94
C GLU A 1170 -29.11 40.32 -7.24
N SER A 1171 -30.37 40.68 -7.51
CA SER A 1171 -30.77 41.23 -8.81
C SER A 1171 -30.79 42.77 -8.91
N GLU A 1172 -30.58 43.53 -7.82
CA GLU A 1172 -30.93 44.95 -7.82
C GLU A 1172 -29.85 45.93 -8.32
N THR A 1173 -28.62 45.51 -8.64
CA THR A 1173 -27.56 46.48 -9.04
C THR A 1173 -26.54 46.02 -10.08
N HIS A 1174 -26.71 44.88 -10.76
CA HIS A 1174 -25.65 44.35 -11.63
C HIS A 1174 -25.78 44.82 -13.09
N SER A 1175 -24.97 45.81 -13.47
CA SER A 1175 -24.57 45.95 -14.88
C SER A 1175 -23.48 44.92 -15.12
N ILE A 1176 -23.82 43.72 -15.60
CA ILE A 1176 -22.81 42.68 -15.84
C ILE A 1176 -22.05 43.08 -17.11
N TYR A 1177 -20.86 43.64 -16.96
CA TYR A 1177 -19.87 43.65 -18.05
C TYR A 1177 -19.37 42.22 -18.21
N SER A 1178 -19.99 41.47 -19.12
CA SER A 1178 -19.51 40.13 -19.51
C SER A 1178 -18.56 40.27 -20.70
N PHE A 1179 -17.59 39.39 -20.85
CA PHE A 1179 -16.46 39.60 -21.76
C PHE A 1179 -16.45 38.55 -22.87
N ARG A 1180 -16.81 38.86 -24.10
CA ARG A 1180 -16.78 37.86 -25.20
C ARG A 1180 -15.39 37.71 -25.81
N LEU A 1181 -14.88 36.49 -25.93
CA LEU A 1181 -13.71 36.18 -26.77
C LEU A 1181 -14.06 36.33 -28.26
N LYS A 1182 -13.26 37.13 -28.99
CA LYS A 1182 -13.19 37.12 -30.45
C LYS A 1182 -11.79 36.69 -30.87
N PRO A 1183 -11.60 36.27 -32.14
CA PRO A 1183 -10.28 35.90 -32.67
C PRO A 1183 -9.19 36.97 -32.50
N ASN A 1184 -9.54 38.22 -32.17
CA ASN A 1184 -8.62 39.36 -32.05
C ASN A 1184 -8.68 40.02 -30.65
N GLY A 1185 -9.12 39.30 -29.62
CA GLY A 1185 -9.18 39.77 -28.23
C GLY A 1185 -10.56 39.70 -27.56
N ILE A 1186 -10.59 40.09 -26.29
CA ILE A 1186 -11.79 40.08 -25.45
C ILE A 1186 -12.57 41.40 -25.59
N VAL A 1187 -13.88 41.33 -25.81
CA VAL A 1187 -14.77 42.50 -26.00
C VAL A 1187 -15.91 42.45 -24.98
N PRO A 1188 -16.18 43.51 -24.20
CA PRO A 1188 -17.27 43.53 -23.25
C PRO A 1188 -18.61 43.55 -23.98
N VAL A 1189 -19.58 42.89 -23.39
CA VAL A 1189 -20.98 42.88 -23.76
C VAL A 1189 -21.73 43.46 -22.58
N GLN A 1190 -22.42 44.58 -22.82
CA GLN A 1190 -23.28 45.20 -21.84
C GLN A 1190 -24.70 44.66 -22.02
N ASP A 1191 -25.17 43.83 -21.10
CA ASP A 1191 -26.59 43.44 -21.08
C ASP A 1191 -27.41 44.50 -20.35
N SER A 1192 -28.30 45.17 -21.07
CA SER A 1192 -29.31 46.05 -20.47
C SER A 1192 -30.41 45.18 -19.88
N VAL A 1193 -30.29 44.82 -18.60
CA VAL A 1193 -31.45 44.27 -17.87
C VAL A 1193 -32.44 45.42 -17.67
N ASN A 1194 -33.54 45.42 -18.42
CA ASN A 1194 -34.61 46.41 -18.23
C ASN A 1194 -35.09 46.34 -16.77
N PRO A 1195 -35.09 47.45 -16.01
CA PRO A 1195 -35.60 47.44 -14.65
C PRO A 1195 -37.11 47.14 -14.67
N PRO A 1196 -37.63 46.34 -13.73
CA PRO A 1196 -39.07 46.11 -13.61
C PRO A 1196 -39.79 47.43 -13.29
N GLN A 1197 -40.92 47.66 -13.97
CA GLN A 1197 -41.79 48.82 -13.72
C GLN A 1197 -42.26 48.83 -12.26
N GLU A 1198 -42.21 50.01 -11.62
CA GLU A 1198 -42.74 50.23 -10.26
C GLU A 1198 -44.22 49.84 -10.18
N GLU A 1199 -44.52 48.70 -9.56
CA GLU A 1199 -45.80 48.48 -8.89
C GLU A 1199 -45.72 49.12 -7.51
N LYS A 1200 -46.38 50.28 -7.37
CA LYS A 1200 -46.72 50.84 -6.07
C LYS A 1200 -47.67 49.88 -5.39
N ASP A 1201 -47.22 49.24 -4.32
CA ASP A 1201 -48.16 48.67 -3.36
C ASP A 1201 -47.85 49.03 -1.92
N ASN A 1202 -48.95 49.38 -1.26
CA ASN A 1202 -49.06 49.99 0.04
C ASN A 1202 -48.51 49.11 1.16
N PHE A 1203 -47.57 49.67 1.92
CA PHE A 1203 -47.08 49.10 3.17
C PHE A 1203 -48.11 49.29 4.31
N ASN A 1204 -48.48 48.19 4.97
CA ASN A 1204 -49.15 48.19 6.28
C ASN A 1204 -48.12 47.80 7.37
N PRO A 1205 -47.88 48.62 8.41
CA PRO A 1205 -46.71 48.51 9.28
C PRO A 1205 -47.02 47.68 10.53
N LEU A 1206 -46.44 46.49 10.65
CA LEU A 1206 -46.51 45.72 11.91
C LEU A 1206 -45.28 44.85 12.22
N TRP A 1207 -44.15 45.03 11.53
CA TRP A 1207 -42.97 44.15 11.73
C TRP A 1207 -41.64 44.86 12.01
N TYR A 1208 -41.66 46.15 12.40
CA TYR A 1208 -40.44 46.88 12.79
C TYR A 1208 -40.51 47.54 14.18
N PHE A 1209 -40.90 46.77 15.20
CA PHE A 1209 -40.66 47.17 16.60
C PHE A 1209 -39.75 46.22 17.39
N ILE A 1210 -38.95 45.40 16.71
CA ILE A 1210 -37.79 44.73 17.33
C ILE A 1210 -36.61 44.81 16.37
N LEU A 1211 -35.99 45.99 16.31
CA LEU A 1211 -34.55 46.19 16.01
C LEU A 1211 -34.24 47.68 16.29
N ALA A 1212 -34.52 48.10 17.52
CA ALA A 1212 -34.17 49.41 18.03
C ALA A 1212 -33.67 49.26 19.47
N SER A 1213 -32.40 48.84 19.61
CA SER A 1213 -31.51 49.21 20.73
C SER A 1213 -30.32 48.24 20.75
N GLY A 1214 -29.34 48.43 19.88
CA GLY A 1214 -28.23 47.49 19.75
C GLY A 1214 -26.86 48.07 19.48
N VAL A 1215 -26.69 49.36 19.15
CA VAL A 1215 -25.38 50.01 19.18
C VAL A 1215 -25.56 51.49 19.47
N VAL A 1216 -25.60 51.84 20.75
CA VAL A 1216 -25.30 53.18 21.23
C VAL A 1216 -24.28 53.00 22.36
N LEU A 1217 -23.11 53.61 22.15
CA LEU A 1217 -22.01 53.89 23.09
C LEU A 1217 -21.01 52.75 23.30
N ILE A 1218 -19.86 52.74 22.60
CA ILE A 1218 -18.72 53.67 22.76
C ILE A 1218 -18.36 53.84 24.24
N ILE A 1219 -17.29 53.14 24.62
CA ILE A 1219 -16.09 53.72 25.25
C ILE A 1219 -16.38 54.97 26.11
N ALA A 1220 -16.61 54.74 27.39
CA ALA A 1220 -16.12 55.59 28.48
C ALA A 1220 -15.56 54.58 29.49
N GLY A 1221 -14.25 54.44 29.61
CA GLY A 1221 -13.41 55.49 30.12
C GLY A 1221 -13.28 55.30 31.63
N ALA A 1222 -12.08 54.90 32.04
CA ALA A 1222 -11.48 55.30 33.31
C ALA A 1222 -12.38 55.24 34.56
N ALA A 1223 -12.36 54.10 35.25
CA ALA A 1223 -12.45 54.08 36.72
C ALA A 1223 -11.94 52.74 37.25
N VAL A 1224 -10.62 52.56 37.13
CA VAL A 1224 -9.88 51.88 38.19
C VAL A 1224 -10.27 52.54 39.51
N PHE A 1225 -10.31 51.72 40.54
CA PHE A 1225 -10.33 52.13 41.93
C PHE A 1225 -11.69 52.50 42.51
N TRP A 1226 -11.92 51.86 43.65
CA TRP A 1226 -12.52 52.49 44.80
C TRP A 1226 -14.04 52.62 44.74
N ILE A 1227 -14.69 51.63 45.35
CA ILE A 1227 -15.55 51.75 46.53
C ILE A 1227 -16.59 50.64 46.43
N ILE A 1228 -16.86 49.77 47.40
CA ILE A 1228 -16.41 49.53 48.77
C ILE A 1228 -16.97 48.12 49.01
N LYS A 1229 -16.12 47.17 49.42
CA LYS A 1229 -16.05 46.74 50.82
C LYS A 1229 -17.33 46.03 51.29
N LYS A 1230 -17.11 44.80 51.75
CA LYS A 1230 -17.77 44.14 52.89
C LYS A 1230 -19.21 43.71 52.61
N LYS A 1231 -19.58 42.45 52.87
CA LYS A 1231 -19.26 41.55 53.99
C LYS A 1231 -20.10 40.28 53.71
N LYS A 1232 -19.85 39.06 54.18
CA LYS A 1232 -18.89 38.39 55.07
C LYS A 1232 -19.39 36.93 55.11
N LYS A 1233 -18.49 35.96 55.25
CA LYS A 1233 -18.74 34.63 55.87
C LYS A 1233 -19.83 33.74 55.25
N ALA A 1234 -19.43 32.65 54.60
CA ALA A 1234 -19.28 31.34 55.24
C ALA A 1234 -18.31 30.51 54.39
#